data_AF-A0A2E3NHP0-F1
#
_entry.id   AF-A0A2E3NHP0-F1
#
_cell.length_a   1.000
_cell.length_b   1.000
_cell.length_c   1.000
_cell.angle_alpha   90.00
_cell.angle_beta   90.00
_cell.angle_gamma   90.00
#
_symmetry.space_group_name_H-M   'P 1'
#
loop_
_entity.id
_entity.type
_entity.pdbx_description
1 polymer ?
#
loop_
_entity_poly.entity_id
_entity_poly.type
_entity_poly.pdbx_seq_one_letter_code
_entity_poly.pdbx_strand_id
1 'polypeptide(L)'
;MQVADLHSWHRLSIDDPSELGGIFASLRERKIVLSNGMDHRNRPRTARVVSVRGGTLSLAHENIDVSRQPILVFSFELDGVSYTMAGAPVEGSRSGPLVDIQAPSAVHVVERRGRLRKAQSGSRQARLAKLVLSEFESVDVRVVDRSRSGLGLASRFAGALEAGRDVRVIRNESGADLEARTGTVRHVRFDSGAQEYRIGLSFDAARETELVHVESRRQVLPGGVAARGWSRVSLASQALQRTSRRLRSANESAAASEPEIDVVEFKNQKRQPIRGIVDREHAEPGGIGVVIPPAWGRTKETLLPLARTIVATFARAGHRVTVLRFDGTQRRGESFVDPECRQRGDETLRFTYSQAAADLEAAANFLRGSPRYAVDHVALVTFSLAAIEGRLALARSDADDFAAWIAVVGMTDVQSALRSVSGGIDYVLGKEASVDFGVHELGGVRIDIDHASRDVLENDIATLDEAKRDVARIACPIAWIHGRDDGWTEIERVRELLSVESPASRSIIEVPTGHQLRTSTEALDTFLLVSEQLSKLVIGEMLAPTIPDLADLEMRNEAERRRVRGARPDLRGFWQDYLLGKEFGVGMDLLGATPFYAEFMRDQVRHLKLRDGLRVLDLGAGTGGFLRSLESVSGPADNVDIVCADLVRGALERGRGASAHPSRAQAAFCVADFETSLPFADDSFDRVMASLLIAYLSHGSSLVREIRRVLRPKGRLVLSSPRRDADLSSLYRETIATLSASDLAEILGGDFQNFDEVQRNYLNEAARLVEYEEAGHFVFRDPDELERLLVDEGFEVSASYVSLGNPPQASVVAATLKA
;
A
#
# COMPACT_ATOMS: atom_id res chain seq x y z
N MET A 1 -23.07 -7.21 16.79
CA MET A 1 -22.62 -5.83 16.52
C MET A 1 -22.40 -5.73 15.02
N GLN A 2 -22.99 -4.76 14.33
CA GLN A 2 -22.88 -4.66 12.87
C GLN A 2 -21.52 -4.03 12.49
N VAL A 3 -20.99 -4.35 11.30
CA VAL A 3 -19.69 -3.85 10.80
C VAL A 3 -19.63 -2.33 10.73
N ALA A 4 -20.76 -1.65 10.49
CA ALA A 4 -20.88 -0.19 10.49
C ALA A 4 -20.57 0.46 11.85
N ASP A 5 -20.59 -0.31 12.95
CA ASP A 5 -20.09 0.17 14.24
C ASP A 5 -18.55 0.14 14.31
N LEU A 6 -17.81 -0.57 13.46
CA LEU A 6 -16.38 -0.78 13.68
C LEU A 6 -15.52 0.49 13.50
N HIS A 7 -15.95 1.45 12.68
CA HIS A 7 -15.31 2.79 12.62
C HIS A 7 -15.70 3.68 13.81
N SER A 8 -16.83 3.39 14.50
CA SER A 8 -17.29 4.13 15.70
C SER A 8 -16.58 3.69 16.99
N TRP A 9 -15.60 2.77 16.88
CA TRP A 9 -14.84 2.20 18.00
C TRP A 9 -13.46 2.83 18.21
N HIS A 10 -13.18 3.96 17.56
CA HIS A 10 -12.20 4.92 18.07
C HIS A 10 -12.77 5.57 19.34
N ARG A 11 -12.34 5.17 20.55
CA ARG A 11 -12.87 5.80 21.78
C ARG A 11 -11.81 6.34 22.71
N LEU A 12 -11.51 7.61 22.47
CA LEU A 12 -11.99 8.69 23.35
C LEU A 12 -12.54 9.80 22.44
N SER A 13 -13.84 9.80 22.14
CA SER A 13 -14.51 10.96 21.54
C SER A 13 -14.98 11.89 22.66
N ILE A 14 -14.71 13.18 22.53
CA ILE A 14 -15.26 14.22 23.39
C ILE A 14 -16.42 14.83 22.61
N ASP A 15 -17.64 14.56 23.07
CA ASP A 15 -18.90 14.99 22.47
C ASP A 15 -19.79 15.78 23.45
N ASP A 16 -19.37 15.90 24.72
CA ASP A 16 -20.01 16.79 25.69
C ASP A 16 -19.85 18.26 25.26
N PRO A 17 -20.94 19.03 25.09
CA PRO A 17 -20.89 20.41 24.61
C PRO A 17 -20.07 21.37 25.50
N SER A 18 -20.00 21.12 26.81
CA SER A 18 -19.23 21.94 27.75
C SER A 18 -17.73 21.67 27.59
N GLU A 19 -17.33 20.40 27.45
CA GLU A 19 -15.95 20.02 27.18
C GLU A 19 -15.47 20.45 25.79
N LEU A 20 -16.28 20.28 24.76
CA LEU A 20 -16.02 20.78 23.41
C LEU A 20 -15.82 22.30 23.38
N GLY A 21 -16.69 23.03 24.09
CA GLY A 21 -16.55 24.47 24.27
C GLY A 21 -15.21 24.86 24.90
N GLY A 22 -14.77 24.10 25.91
CA GLY A 22 -13.45 24.28 26.56
C GLY A 22 -12.27 24.01 25.63
N ILE A 23 -12.34 22.96 24.80
CA ILE A 23 -11.30 22.65 23.79
C ILE A 23 -11.21 23.78 22.77
N PHE A 24 -12.31 24.19 22.16
CA PHE A 24 -12.30 25.23 21.13
C PHE A 24 -11.85 26.59 21.68
N ALA A 25 -12.24 26.92 22.92
CA ALA A 25 -11.74 28.10 23.62
C ALA A 25 -10.21 28.03 23.80
N SER A 26 -9.69 26.87 24.21
CA SER A 26 -8.25 26.64 24.41
C SER A 26 -7.45 26.73 23.11
N LEU A 27 -7.97 26.16 22.01
CA LEU A 27 -7.35 26.26 20.69
C LEU A 27 -7.20 27.72 20.25
N ARG A 28 -8.23 28.53 20.50
CA ARG A 28 -8.24 29.96 20.18
C ARG A 28 -7.27 30.74 21.07
N GLU A 29 -7.41 30.62 22.39
CA GLU A 29 -6.65 31.43 23.37
C GLU A 29 -5.16 31.15 23.32
N ARG A 30 -4.77 29.89 23.10
CA ARG A 30 -3.37 29.46 23.01
C ARG A 30 -2.83 29.45 21.58
N LYS A 31 -3.66 29.83 20.59
CA LYS A 31 -3.29 29.88 19.17
C LYS A 31 -2.68 28.57 18.66
N ILE A 32 -3.24 27.44 19.09
CA ILE A 32 -2.77 26.11 18.71
C ILE A 32 -2.86 25.95 17.19
N VAL A 33 -1.79 25.39 16.61
CA VAL A 33 -1.72 25.11 15.18
C VAL A 33 -2.50 23.85 14.88
N LEU A 34 -3.45 23.96 13.95
CA LEU A 34 -4.22 22.87 13.40
C LEU A 34 -3.56 22.44 12.08
N SER A 35 -3.26 21.15 11.93
CA SER A 35 -2.71 20.57 10.71
C SER A 35 -3.81 20.00 9.82
N ASN A 36 -3.79 20.33 8.53
CA ASN A 36 -4.69 19.81 7.48
C ASN A 36 -3.87 19.05 6.40
N GLY A 37 -2.85 18.32 6.85
CA GLY A 37 -1.95 17.56 5.98
C GLY A 37 -0.98 18.45 5.21
N MET A 38 -0.54 17.98 4.04
CA MET A 38 0.44 18.68 3.18
C MET A 38 -0.23 19.14 1.89
N ASP A 39 0.22 20.27 1.33
CA ASP A 39 -0.21 20.71 0.00
C ASP A 39 0.54 19.96 -1.13
N HIS A 40 0.14 20.19 -2.38
CA HIS A 40 0.75 19.59 -3.57
C HIS A 40 2.25 19.91 -3.77
N ARG A 41 2.84 20.79 -2.93
CA ARG A 41 4.27 21.15 -2.92
C ARG A 41 4.96 20.70 -1.64
N ASN A 42 4.33 19.80 -0.88
CA ASN A 42 4.83 19.26 0.38
C ASN A 42 5.07 20.35 1.45
N ARG A 43 4.23 21.40 1.46
CA ARG A 43 4.22 22.38 2.56
C ARG A 43 3.08 22.04 3.52
N PRO A 44 3.30 22.13 4.84
CA PRO A 44 2.25 21.91 5.82
C PRO A 44 1.06 22.85 5.56
N ARG A 45 -0.13 22.29 5.42
CA ARG A 45 -1.39 23.04 5.42
C ARG A 45 -1.80 23.26 6.85
N THR A 46 -1.83 24.51 7.29
CA THR A 46 -2.11 24.83 8.70
C THR A 46 -3.19 25.88 8.87
N ALA A 47 -3.89 25.81 10.00
CA ALA A 47 -4.90 26.76 10.41
C ALA A 47 -4.83 27.06 11.90
N ARG A 48 -5.47 28.15 12.35
CA ARG A 48 -5.64 28.50 13.77
C ARG A 48 -7.06 29.00 14.03
N VAL A 49 -7.64 28.61 15.17
CA VAL A 49 -8.95 29.11 15.59
C VAL A 49 -8.85 30.58 15.99
N VAL A 50 -9.64 31.44 15.33
CA VAL A 50 -9.70 32.88 15.58
C VAL A 50 -10.96 33.25 16.35
N SER A 51 -12.06 32.53 16.11
CA SER A 51 -13.36 32.81 16.72
C SER A 51 -14.18 31.53 16.90
N VAL A 52 -15.01 31.48 17.95
CA VAL A 52 -15.96 30.40 18.25
C VAL A 52 -17.30 31.08 18.53
N ARG A 53 -18.30 30.93 17.64
CA ARG A 53 -19.60 31.60 17.74
C ARG A 53 -20.72 30.73 17.18
N GLY A 54 -21.83 30.57 17.91
CA GLY A 54 -23.07 30.00 17.39
C GLY A 54 -22.94 28.64 16.69
N GLY A 55 -22.08 27.75 17.21
CA GLY A 55 -21.81 26.45 16.57
C GLY A 55 -20.92 26.53 15.33
N THR A 56 -20.13 27.60 15.17
CA THR A 56 -19.18 27.82 14.07
C THR A 56 -17.79 28.15 14.62
N LEU A 57 -16.74 27.61 14.00
CA LEU A 57 -15.34 27.95 14.24
C LEU A 57 -14.80 28.75 13.05
N SER A 58 -14.31 29.96 13.31
CA SER A 58 -13.57 30.75 12.32
C SER A 58 -12.09 30.42 12.40
N LEU A 59 -11.50 29.97 11.29
CA LEU A 59 -10.11 29.54 11.20
C LEU A 59 -9.32 30.45 10.25
N ALA A 60 -8.18 30.97 10.72
CA ALA A 60 -7.19 31.62 9.85
C ALA A 60 -6.27 30.57 9.26
N HIS A 61 -6.10 30.56 7.94
CA HIS A 61 -5.24 29.59 7.23
C HIS A 61 -4.39 30.27 6.17
N GLU A 62 -3.27 29.66 5.81
CA GLU A 62 -2.31 30.24 4.86
C GLU A 62 -2.38 29.59 3.47
N ASN A 63 -2.67 28.29 3.39
CA ASN A 63 -2.54 27.49 2.17
C ASN A 63 -3.56 26.32 2.07
N ILE A 64 -4.71 26.43 2.72
CA ILE A 64 -5.82 25.47 2.61
C ILE A 64 -6.76 25.90 1.47
N ASP A 65 -7.02 25.00 0.51
CA ASP A 65 -8.00 25.23 -0.55
C ASP A 65 -9.38 24.72 -0.13
N VAL A 66 -10.13 25.60 0.52
CA VAL A 66 -11.48 25.33 1.04
C VAL A 66 -12.50 25.10 -0.09
N SER A 67 -12.24 25.63 -1.30
CA SER A 67 -13.20 25.53 -2.42
C SER A 67 -13.37 24.10 -2.93
N ARG A 68 -12.40 23.22 -2.64
CA ARG A 68 -12.34 21.83 -3.12
C ARG A 68 -12.58 20.78 -2.04
N GLN A 69 -12.75 21.19 -0.78
CA GLN A 69 -12.90 20.27 0.35
C GLN A 69 -14.29 20.44 1.00
N PRO A 70 -15.21 19.47 0.85
CA PRO A 70 -16.55 19.55 1.45
C PRO A 70 -16.51 19.46 2.97
N ILE A 71 -15.46 18.83 3.51
CA ILE A 71 -15.17 18.73 4.94
C ILE A 71 -13.68 19.03 5.13
N LEU A 72 -13.37 19.91 6.09
CA LEU A 72 -11.99 20.19 6.49
C LEU A 72 -11.65 19.37 7.73
N VAL A 73 -10.65 18.49 7.61
CA VAL A 73 -10.13 17.67 8.71
C VAL A 73 -8.88 18.30 9.29
N PHE A 74 -8.82 18.39 10.61
CA PHE A 74 -7.74 19.02 11.35
C PHE A 74 -7.22 18.10 12.46
N SER A 75 -5.91 17.92 12.52
CA SER A 75 -5.22 17.31 13.64
C SER A 75 -4.49 18.36 14.47
N PHE A 76 -4.52 18.23 15.79
CA PHE A 76 -3.88 19.18 16.70
C PHE A 76 -3.49 18.52 18.01
N GLU A 77 -2.57 19.16 18.73
CA GLU A 77 -2.15 18.71 20.05
C GLU A 77 -2.55 19.73 21.11
N LEU A 78 -3.22 19.26 22.16
CA LEU A 78 -3.63 20.10 23.29
C LEU A 78 -3.26 19.37 24.59
N ASP A 79 -2.40 20.00 25.39
CA ASP A 79 -1.94 19.47 26.68
C ASP A 79 -1.36 18.05 26.61
N GLY A 80 -0.54 17.79 25.58
CA GLY A 80 0.16 16.52 25.39
C GLY A 80 -0.73 15.38 24.88
N VAL A 81 -1.94 15.70 24.40
CA VAL A 81 -2.85 14.74 23.78
C VAL A 81 -3.11 15.17 22.35
N SER A 82 -2.95 14.24 21.41
CA SER A 82 -3.28 14.45 20.02
C SER A 82 -4.79 14.26 19.82
N TYR A 83 -5.38 15.14 19.02
CA TYR A 83 -6.79 15.13 18.68
C TYR A 83 -6.97 15.29 17.17
N THR A 84 -8.09 14.80 16.66
CA THR A 84 -8.57 15.06 15.30
C THR A 84 -10.01 15.58 15.37
N MET A 85 -10.31 16.57 14.54
CA MET A 85 -11.66 17.10 14.36
C MET A 85 -11.95 17.36 12.89
N ALA A 86 -13.22 17.37 12.51
CA ALA A 86 -13.65 17.65 11.15
C ALA A 86 -14.83 18.63 11.17
N GLY A 87 -14.90 19.53 10.19
CA GLY A 87 -16.02 20.47 10.06
C GLY A 87 -16.24 20.90 8.61
N ALA A 88 -17.51 21.00 8.21
CA ALA A 88 -17.90 21.46 6.89
C ALA A 88 -17.77 23.00 6.80
N PRO A 89 -17.23 23.57 5.70
CA PRO A 89 -17.22 25.01 5.49
C PRO A 89 -18.63 25.59 5.43
N VAL A 90 -18.87 26.70 6.13
CA VAL A 90 -20.13 27.46 6.07
C VAL A 90 -20.29 28.09 4.69
N GLU A 91 -21.51 28.04 4.15
CA GLU A 91 -21.83 28.57 2.83
C GLU A 91 -21.50 30.07 2.74
N GLY A 92 -20.66 30.46 1.76
CA GLY A 92 -20.16 31.83 1.61
C GLY A 92 -18.80 32.13 2.26
N SER A 93 -18.20 31.23 3.06
CA SER A 93 -16.88 31.42 3.70
C SER A 93 -15.68 30.96 2.85
N ARG A 94 -15.91 30.65 1.56
CA ARG A 94 -14.98 29.89 0.69
C ARG A 94 -13.89 30.73 -0.01
N SER A 95 -13.74 32.01 0.32
CA SER A 95 -12.72 32.87 -0.31
C SER A 95 -12.08 33.85 0.68
N GLY A 96 -10.80 33.63 1.00
CA GLY A 96 -10.01 34.51 1.85
C GLY A 96 -9.01 33.75 2.74
N PRO A 97 -8.25 34.46 3.60
CA PRO A 97 -7.35 33.84 4.59
C PRO A 97 -8.09 33.34 5.84
N LEU A 98 -9.42 33.46 5.86
CA LEU A 98 -10.32 33.04 6.94
C LEU A 98 -11.38 32.13 6.34
N VAL A 99 -11.64 31.01 7.03
CA VAL A 99 -12.72 30.08 6.73
C VAL A 99 -13.56 29.85 7.97
N ASP A 100 -14.87 29.95 7.82
CA ASP A 100 -15.81 29.52 8.85
C ASP A 100 -16.19 28.07 8.57
N ILE A 101 -16.04 27.20 9.58
CA ILE A 101 -16.51 25.81 9.55
C ILE A 101 -17.60 25.62 10.61
N GLN A 102 -18.54 24.72 10.36
CA GLN A 102 -19.42 24.21 11.41
C GLN A 102 -18.56 23.59 12.52
N ALA A 103 -18.86 23.95 13.77
CA ALA A 103 -18.17 23.40 14.91
C ALA A 103 -18.44 21.88 14.97
N PRO A 104 -17.39 21.05 15.10
CA PRO A 104 -17.55 19.61 15.21
C PRO A 104 -18.50 19.24 16.36
N SER A 105 -19.40 18.29 16.13
CA SER A 105 -20.21 17.69 17.18
C SER A 105 -19.41 16.73 18.07
N ALA A 106 -18.18 16.38 17.67
CA ALA A 106 -17.24 15.62 18.47
C ALA A 106 -15.78 15.96 18.07
N VAL A 107 -14.87 15.84 19.03
CA VAL A 107 -13.42 15.85 18.82
C VAL A 107 -12.89 14.48 19.22
N HIS A 108 -12.08 13.86 18.36
CA HIS A 108 -11.56 12.52 18.57
C HIS A 108 -10.16 12.59 19.17
N VAL A 109 -9.97 12.01 20.35
CA VAL A 109 -8.63 11.79 20.91
C VAL A 109 -7.93 10.74 20.06
N VAL A 110 -6.78 11.13 19.51
CA VAL A 110 -5.83 10.23 18.89
C VAL A 110 -4.98 9.65 20.02
N GLU A 111 -5.49 8.62 20.71
CA GLU A 111 -4.62 7.83 21.58
C GLU A 111 -3.68 7.00 20.70
N ARG A 112 -2.45 7.50 20.54
CA ARG A 112 -1.26 6.69 20.22
C ARG A 112 -0.83 5.94 21.50
N ARG A 113 -1.67 5.05 22.03
CA ARG A 113 -1.32 4.21 23.19
C ARG A 113 -1.36 2.73 22.83
N GLY A 114 -0.30 2.03 23.21
CA GLY A 114 -0.25 0.57 23.18
C GLY A 114 -1.20 -0.05 24.20
N ARG A 115 -1.94 -1.05 23.73
CA ARG A 115 -2.81 -2.01 24.43
C ARG A 115 -3.91 -1.44 25.34
N LEU A 116 -5.10 -2.04 25.27
CA LEU A 116 -6.17 -1.81 26.24
C LEU A 116 -5.68 -2.00 27.68
N ARG A 117 -5.81 -0.96 28.49
CA ARG A 117 -5.45 -0.99 29.91
C ARG A 117 -6.66 -1.37 30.75
N LYS A 118 -6.49 -2.34 31.65
CA LYS A 118 -7.57 -2.75 32.57
C LYS A 118 -7.59 -1.80 33.76
N ALA A 119 -8.66 -1.01 33.89
CA ALA A 119 -8.95 -0.24 35.08
C ALA A 119 -9.12 -1.19 36.29
N GLN A 120 -8.53 -0.85 37.43
CA GLN A 120 -8.70 -1.68 38.64
C GLN A 120 -9.90 -1.23 39.49
N SER A 121 -10.93 -2.07 39.55
CA SER A 121 -12.08 -1.91 40.44
C SER A 121 -11.77 -2.46 41.85
N GLY A 122 -11.84 -1.63 42.90
CA GLY A 122 -11.76 -2.07 44.31
C GLY A 122 -11.13 -1.06 45.27
N SER A 123 -11.84 -0.68 46.35
CA SER A 123 -11.59 0.32 47.42
C SER A 123 -10.32 1.22 47.42
N ARG A 124 -10.50 2.47 47.86
CA ARG A 124 -9.52 3.59 47.88
C ARG A 124 -8.24 3.33 48.70
N GLN A 125 -8.17 2.23 49.44
CA GLN A 125 -7.14 1.97 50.46
C GLN A 125 -6.14 0.86 50.08
N ALA A 126 -6.23 0.26 48.88
CA ALA A 126 -5.48 -0.95 48.51
C ALA A 126 -4.51 -0.84 47.30
N ARG A 127 -3.84 0.30 47.07
CA ARG A 127 -3.44 0.71 45.69
C ARG A 127 -2.08 1.43 45.51
N LEU A 128 -1.18 1.37 46.48
CA LEU A 128 0.11 2.09 46.40
C LEU A 128 1.22 1.19 45.82
N ALA A 129 2.00 1.75 44.90
CA ALA A 129 3.27 1.21 44.41
C ALA A 129 4.39 2.19 44.73
N LYS A 130 5.61 1.70 44.92
CA LYS A 130 6.78 2.55 45.14
C LYS A 130 7.62 2.65 43.89
N LEU A 131 7.82 3.86 43.38
CA LEU A 131 8.81 4.13 42.33
C LEU A 131 10.13 4.51 42.99
N VAL A 132 11.17 3.72 42.78
CA VAL A 132 12.54 4.03 43.19
C VAL A 132 13.21 4.79 42.04
N LEU A 133 13.59 6.04 42.31
CA LEU A 133 14.20 6.98 41.36
C LEU A 133 15.74 7.01 41.46
N SER A 134 16.27 6.62 42.62
CA SER A 134 17.70 6.41 42.90
C SER A 134 17.84 5.60 44.20
N GLU A 135 19.07 5.32 44.65
CA GLU A 135 19.32 4.64 45.94
C GLU A 135 18.76 5.41 47.15
N PHE A 136 18.54 6.72 47.03
CA PHE A 136 18.10 7.60 48.12
C PHE A 136 16.73 8.24 47.88
N GLU A 137 16.13 8.06 46.70
CA GLU A 137 14.91 8.74 46.30
C GLU A 137 13.83 7.73 45.86
N SER A 138 12.66 7.82 46.47
CA SER A 138 11.50 7.01 46.09
C SER A 138 10.19 7.76 46.28
N VAL A 139 9.23 7.52 45.39
CA VAL A 139 7.90 8.15 45.40
C VAL A 139 6.82 7.09 45.51
N ASP A 140 5.90 7.25 46.45
CA ASP A 140 4.71 6.43 46.53
C ASP A 140 3.67 6.94 45.52
N VAL A 141 3.21 6.04 44.66
CA VAL A 141 2.27 6.33 43.57
C VAL A 141 1.09 5.39 43.64
N ARG A 142 -0.06 5.84 43.15
CA ARG A 142 -1.25 5.01 43.03
C ARG A 142 -1.31 4.39 41.65
N VAL A 143 -1.47 3.07 41.57
CA VAL A 143 -1.72 2.41 40.27
C VAL A 143 -3.17 2.68 39.85
N VAL A 144 -3.35 3.27 38.69
CA VAL A 144 -4.65 3.65 38.09
C VAL A 144 -5.12 2.53 37.16
N ASP A 145 -4.21 2.04 36.34
CA ASP A 145 -4.46 1.03 35.32
C ASP A 145 -3.17 0.27 35.01
N ARG A 146 -3.31 -0.89 34.36
CA ARG A 146 -2.18 -1.73 33.96
C ARG A 146 -2.39 -2.34 32.58
N SER A 147 -1.28 -2.57 31.90
CA SER A 147 -1.17 -3.36 30.67
C SER A 147 -0.06 -4.41 30.82
N ARG A 148 0.16 -5.26 29.82
CA ARG A 148 1.28 -6.22 29.78
C ARG A 148 2.65 -5.50 29.82
N SER A 149 2.74 -4.33 29.18
CA SER A 149 4.00 -3.60 28.90
C SER A 149 4.17 -2.30 29.70
N GLY A 150 3.26 -1.97 30.61
CA GLY A 150 3.33 -0.70 31.35
C GLY A 150 2.23 -0.47 32.39
N LEU A 151 2.37 0.62 33.14
CA LEU A 151 1.44 1.07 34.19
C LEU A 151 0.94 2.49 33.93
N GLY A 152 -0.30 2.76 34.33
CA GLY A 152 -0.82 4.10 34.55
C GLY A 152 -0.79 4.38 36.04
N LEU A 153 -0.14 5.46 36.41
CA LEU A 153 0.12 5.82 37.80
C LEU A 153 -0.46 7.21 38.06
N ALA A 154 -0.90 7.45 39.29
CA ALA A 154 -1.35 8.75 39.77
C ALA A 154 -0.58 9.12 41.04
N SER A 155 -0.13 10.36 41.14
CA SER A 155 0.58 10.86 42.31
C SER A 155 0.20 12.31 42.57
N ARG A 156 0.11 12.73 43.83
CA ARG A 156 -0.03 14.17 44.18
C ARG A 156 1.26 14.95 43.96
N PHE A 157 2.37 14.25 43.78
CA PHE A 157 3.69 14.83 43.60
C PHE A 157 4.33 14.23 42.35
N ALA A 158 4.72 15.06 41.38
CA ALA A 158 5.56 14.61 40.28
C ALA A 158 6.97 14.25 40.76
N GLY A 159 7.49 14.94 41.79
CA GLY A 159 8.88 14.78 42.22
C GLY A 159 9.84 15.04 41.06
N ALA A 160 10.87 14.22 40.92
CA ALA A 160 11.83 14.25 39.81
C ALA A 160 11.46 13.29 38.65
N LEU A 161 10.17 12.92 38.52
CA LEU A 161 9.67 12.12 37.40
C LEU A 161 9.54 12.98 36.14
N GLU A 162 10.34 12.67 35.13
CA GLU A 162 10.33 13.32 33.82
C GLU A 162 10.28 12.25 32.72
N ALA A 163 9.75 12.60 31.54
CA ALA A 163 9.74 11.69 30.40
C ALA A 163 11.17 11.26 30.04
N GLY A 164 11.37 9.97 29.78
CA GLY A 164 12.67 9.35 29.53
C GLY A 164 13.41 8.86 30.78
N ARG A 165 12.93 9.16 32.00
CA ARG A 165 13.60 8.69 33.23
C ARG A 165 13.32 7.21 33.50
N ASP A 166 14.38 6.44 33.73
CA ASP A 166 14.29 5.06 34.21
C ASP A 166 13.97 5.03 35.71
N VAL A 167 12.99 4.21 36.08
CA VAL A 167 12.55 4.01 37.47
C VAL A 167 12.35 2.54 37.76
N ARG A 168 12.55 2.13 39.01
CA ARG A 168 12.30 0.74 39.46
C ARG A 168 11.02 0.69 40.27
N VAL A 169 10.10 -0.21 39.90
CA VAL A 169 8.82 -0.36 40.61
C VAL A 169 8.92 -1.45 41.68
N ILE A 170 8.58 -1.13 42.93
CA ILE A 170 8.66 -2.03 44.07
C ILE A 170 7.30 -2.05 44.82
N ARG A 171 6.61 -3.22 44.79
CA ARG A 171 5.43 -3.70 45.58
C ARG A 171 3.99 -3.20 45.32
N ASN A 172 3.02 -4.10 45.64
CA ASN A 172 1.64 -3.84 46.09
C ASN A 172 1.32 -4.67 47.37
N GLU A 173 0.21 -4.36 48.06
CA GLU A 173 -0.18 -4.81 49.42
C GLU A 173 -0.33 -6.31 49.71
N SER A 174 -0.13 -7.23 48.73
CA SER A 174 -0.34 -8.67 48.96
C SER A 174 0.91 -9.46 49.39
N GLY A 175 2.07 -8.81 49.54
CA GLY A 175 3.30 -9.49 49.97
C GLY A 175 3.90 -10.46 48.93
N ALA A 176 3.25 -10.64 47.77
CA ALA A 176 3.90 -11.16 46.58
C ALA A 176 4.61 -9.97 45.90
N ASP A 177 5.94 -10.02 45.81
CA ASP A 177 6.69 -9.08 44.99
C ASP A 177 6.12 -9.13 43.57
N LEU A 178 5.54 -8.02 43.09
CA LEU A 178 5.68 -7.73 41.67
C LEU A 178 7.19 -7.74 41.46
N GLU A 179 7.70 -8.72 40.69
CA GLU A 179 9.10 -8.78 40.27
C GLU A 179 9.59 -7.34 40.06
N ALA A 180 10.67 -6.95 40.70
CA ALA A 180 11.11 -5.57 40.65
C ALA A 180 11.47 -5.21 39.20
N ARG A 181 10.51 -4.62 38.48
CA ARG A 181 10.66 -4.25 37.06
C ARG A 181 11.18 -2.83 36.97
N THR A 182 12.20 -2.65 36.14
CA THR A 182 12.60 -1.33 35.65
C THR A 182 11.63 -0.90 34.57
N GLY A 183 11.28 0.37 34.54
CA GLY A 183 10.48 0.95 33.47
C GLY A 183 10.84 2.41 33.26
N THR A 184 10.62 2.90 32.06
CA THR A 184 10.88 4.27 31.65
C THR A 184 9.57 5.07 31.74
N VAL A 185 9.65 6.25 32.33
CA VAL A 185 8.55 7.22 32.36
C VAL A 185 8.33 7.73 30.93
N ARG A 186 7.15 7.51 30.36
CA ARG A 186 6.80 7.95 29.00
C ARG A 186 6.26 9.38 28.98
N HIS A 187 5.43 9.73 29.96
CA HIS A 187 4.87 11.07 30.11
C HIS A 187 4.46 11.30 31.55
N VAL A 188 4.51 12.57 31.96
CA VAL A 188 3.98 13.06 33.23
C VAL A 188 3.08 14.25 32.92
N ARG A 189 1.78 14.13 33.23
CA ARG A 189 0.78 15.18 32.97
C ARG A 189 0.03 15.50 34.24
N PHE A 190 -0.17 16.76 34.54
CA PHE A 190 -1.04 17.16 35.65
C PHE A 190 -2.53 17.11 35.23
N ASP A 191 -3.35 16.40 36.00
CA ASP A 191 -4.81 16.31 35.84
C ASP A 191 -5.46 17.30 36.82
N SER A 192 -5.91 18.44 36.28
CA SER A 192 -6.50 19.53 37.07
C SER A 192 -7.84 19.18 37.71
N GLY A 193 -8.59 18.23 37.12
CA GLY A 193 -9.85 17.75 37.69
C GLY A 193 -9.60 16.86 38.91
N ALA A 194 -8.63 15.95 38.82
CA ALA A 194 -8.26 15.06 39.92
C ALA A 194 -7.29 15.67 40.94
N GLN A 195 -6.65 16.81 40.62
CA GLN A 195 -5.58 17.44 41.39
C GLN A 195 -4.39 16.50 41.65
N GLU A 196 -4.04 15.68 40.64
CA GLU A 196 -2.96 14.68 40.71
C GLU A 196 -2.20 14.62 39.38
N TYR A 197 -0.92 14.26 39.41
CA TYR A 197 -0.13 13.91 38.23
C TYR A 197 -0.46 12.50 37.75
N ARG A 198 -0.73 12.36 36.46
CA ARG A 198 -0.81 11.10 35.72
C ARG A 198 0.54 10.79 35.11
N ILE A 199 1.08 9.63 35.45
CA ILE A 199 2.39 9.17 35.01
C ILE A 199 2.19 7.89 34.21
N GLY A 200 2.65 7.90 32.96
CA GLY A 200 2.69 6.71 32.12
C GLY A 200 4.04 6.02 32.25
N LEU A 201 4.05 4.76 32.68
CA LEU A 201 5.26 3.94 32.76
C LEU A 201 5.25 2.86 31.68
N SER A 202 6.36 2.63 31.01
CA SER A 202 6.59 1.46 30.14
C SER A 202 7.75 0.63 30.67
N PHE A 203 7.59 -0.69 30.78
CA PHE A 203 8.61 -1.55 31.38
C PHE A 203 9.71 -1.99 30.41
N ASP A 204 9.41 -1.99 29.11
CA ASP A 204 10.29 -2.58 28.11
C ASP A 204 10.53 -1.62 26.94
N ALA A 205 10.38 -0.30 27.13
CA ALA A 205 10.52 0.65 26.04
C ALA A 205 11.95 0.63 25.44
N ALA A 206 12.06 0.60 24.11
CA ALA A 206 13.33 0.85 23.46
C ALA A 206 13.78 2.29 23.76
N ARG A 207 15.08 2.46 24.04
CA ARG A 207 15.66 3.80 24.20
C ARG A 207 15.69 4.49 22.85
N GLU A 208 15.05 5.64 22.76
CA GLU A 208 14.99 6.42 21.52
C GLU A 208 16.26 7.27 21.37
N THR A 209 16.69 7.47 20.13
CA THR A 209 17.85 8.29 19.77
C THR A 209 17.41 9.50 18.95
N GLU A 210 18.37 10.32 18.51
CA GLU A 210 18.09 11.30 17.45
C GLU A 210 17.51 10.61 16.21
N LEU A 211 16.66 11.35 15.49
CA LEU A 211 15.99 10.83 14.30
C LEU A 211 17.02 10.46 13.23
N VAL A 212 16.93 9.23 12.73
CA VAL A 212 17.74 8.74 11.60
C VAL A 212 17.54 9.66 10.40
N HIS A 213 18.64 10.06 9.78
CA HIS A 213 18.64 10.89 8.58
C HIS A 213 18.03 10.14 7.39
N VAL A 214 17.20 10.84 6.63
CA VAL A 214 16.61 10.35 5.38
C VAL A 214 17.38 10.89 4.20
N GLU A 215 18.00 10.00 3.43
CA GLU A 215 18.59 10.33 2.14
C GLU A 215 17.49 10.41 1.07
N SER A 216 16.95 11.60 0.84
CA SER A 216 15.93 11.82 -0.21
C SER A 216 16.56 11.97 -1.59
N ARG A 217 16.28 11.02 -2.50
CA ARG A 217 16.78 11.04 -3.87
C ARG A 217 15.71 11.48 -4.87
N ARG A 218 16.07 12.39 -5.78
CA ARG A 218 15.19 12.79 -6.90
C ARG A 218 15.05 11.72 -7.98
N GLN A 219 16.04 10.86 -8.11
CA GLN A 219 16.11 9.68 -8.98
C GLN A 219 16.62 8.52 -8.14
N VAL A 220 16.19 7.29 -8.42
CA VAL A 220 16.60 6.13 -7.63
C VAL A 220 18.14 5.96 -7.62
N LEU A 221 18.76 6.01 -8.81
CA LEU A 221 20.22 5.98 -8.98
C LEU A 221 20.73 7.23 -9.72
N PRO A 222 21.92 7.78 -9.36
CA PRO A 222 22.48 8.96 -10.01
C PRO A 222 22.80 8.72 -11.49
N GLY A 223 22.49 9.69 -12.35
CA GLY A 223 22.97 9.73 -13.74
C GLY A 223 22.22 8.83 -14.73
N GLY A 224 21.09 8.22 -14.34
CA GLY A 224 20.23 7.45 -15.24
C GLY A 224 20.98 6.36 -16.01
N VAL A 225 21.94 5.68 -15.34
CA VAL A 225 22.68 4.53 -15.91
C VAL A 225 21.70 3.50 -16.47
N ALA A 226 20.61 3.34 -15.73
CA ALA A 226 19.39 2.66 -16.10
C ALA A 226 18.57 3.30 -17.22
N ALA A 227 18.24 4.59 -17.15
CA ALA A 227 17.46 5.26 -18.21
C ALA A 227 18.14 5.17 -19.61
N ARG A 228 19.46 4.98 -19.69
CA ARG A 228 20.20 4.70 -20.94
C ARG A 228 20.40 3.21 -21.25
N GLY A 229 20.42 2.34 -20.24
CA GLY A 229 20.45 0.89 -20.36
C GLY A 229 19.08 0.31 -20.69
N TRP A 230 18.10 0.51 -19.80
CA TRP A 230 16.70 0.08 -19.88
C TRP A 230 15.93 0.65 -21.08
N SER A 231 16.25 1.85 -21.59
CA SER A 231 15.65 2.36 -22.84
C SER A 231 16.16 1.63 -24.09
N ARG A 232 17.45 1.27 -24.16
CA ARG A 232 18.00 0.38 -25.22
C ARG A 232 17.51 -1.06 -25.08
N VAL A 233 17.19 -1.44 -23.85
CA VAL A 233 16.65 -2.74 -23.43
C VAL A 233 15.16 -2.88 -23.74
N SER A 234 14.34 -1.84 -23.58
CA SER A 234 12.94 -1.81 -24.03
C SER A 234 12.85 -2.06 -25.54
N LEU A 235 13.85 -1.60 -26.30
CA LEU A 235 13.99 -1.88 -27.72
C LEU A 235 14.49 -3.32 -28.00
N ALA A 236 15.39 -3.86 -27.18
CA ALA A 236 16.00 -5.19 -27.36
C ALA A 236 15.12 -6.35 -26.86
N SER A 237 14.48 -6.24 -25.69
CA SER A 237 13.55 -7.23 -25.14
C SER A 237 12.31 -7.37 -26.02
N GLN A 238 11.82 -6.28 -26.62
CA GLN A 238 10.71 -6.31 -27.56
C GLN A 238 11.12 -6.82 -28.94
N ALA A 239 12.35 -6.55 -29.41
CA ALA A 239 12.89 -7.20 -30.60
C ALA A 239 13.05 -8.72 -30.40
N LEU A 240 13.47 -9.15 -29.21
CA LEU A 240 13.54 -10.55 -28.79
C LEU A 240 12.16 -11.20 -28.60
N GLN A 241 11.15 -10.49 -28.10
CA GLN A 241 9.76 -10.97 -28.09
C GLN A 241 9.18 -11.08 -29.50
N ARG A 242 9.57 -10.20 -30.43
CA ARG A 242 9.21 -10.26 -31.86
C ARG A 242 9.93 -11.38 -32.60
N THR A 243 11.22 -11.63 -32.35
CA THR A 243 11.99 -12.70 -32.99
C THR A 243 11.74 -14.05 -32.37
N SER A 244 11.63 -14.18 -31.04
CA SER A 244 11.29 -15.46 -30.38
C SER A 244 9.87 -15.93 -30.74
N ARG A 245 8.91 -15.02 -30.95
CA ARG A 245 7.56 -15.37 -31.45
C ARG A 245 7.52 -15.64 -32.95
N ARG A 246 8.30 -14.95 -33.79
CA ARG A 246 8.41 -15.26 -35.25
C ARG A 246 9.24 -16.52 -35.54
N LEU A 247 10.26 -16.83 -34.74
CA LEU A 247 11.03 -18.07 -34.85
C LEU A 247 10.20 -19.30 -34.46
N ARG A 248 9.23 -19.15 -33.54
CA ARG A 248 8.27 -20.21 -33.19
C ARG A 248 7.29 -20.57 -34.32
N SER A 249 7.09 -19.71 -35.32
CA SER A 249 6.28 -20.06 -36.51
C SER A 249 7.13 -20.51 -37.70
N ALA A 250 8.46 -20.54 -37.58
CA ALA A 250 9.34 -20.78 -38.72
C ALA A 250 10.52 -21.74 -38.48
N ASN A 251 10.77 -22.26 -37.27
CA ASN A 251 11.82 -23.26 -37.08
C ASN A 251 11.67 -24.11 -35.81
N GLU A 252 11.25 -25.36 -35.97
CA GLU A 252 11.33 -26.42 -34.94
C GLU A 252 12.77 -26.93 -34.71
N SER A 253 13.79 -26.34 -35.34
CA SER A 253 15.14 -26.93 -35.44
C SER A 253 16.26 -26.26 -34.62
N ALA A 254 15.96 -25.34 -33.70
CA ALA A 254 16.97 -24.78 -32.79
C ALA A 254 16.47 -24.78 -31.33
N ALA A 255 16.54 -25.94 -30.68
CA ALA A 255 16.32 -26.07 -29.25
C ALA A 255 17.49 -25.43 -28.48
N ALA A 256 17.39 -24.14 -28.16
CA ALA A 256 18.09 -23.63 -26.99
C ALA A 256 17.53 -24.40 -25.78
N SER A 257 18.40 -25.11 -25.05
CA SER A 257 17.99 -25.87 -23.85
C SER A 257 17.30 -24.92 -22.87
N GLU A 258 16.09 -25.28 -22.43
CA GLU A 258 15.36 -24.46 -21.46
C GLU A 258 16.21 -24.25 -20.19
N PRO A 259 16.16 -23.05 -19.58
CA PRO A 259 16.94 -22.79 -18.37
C PRO A 259 16.48 -23.71 -17.24
N GLU A 260 17.41 -24.41 -16.61
CA GLU A 260 17.15 -25.22 -15.43
C GLU A 260 16.77 -24.31 -14.25
N ILE A 261 15.62 -24.59 -13.63
CA ILE A 261 15.14 -23.89 -12.44
C ILE A 261 15.49 -24.74 -11.21
N ASP A 262 16.37 -24.23 -10.36
CA ASP A 262 16.87 -24.94 -9.17
C ASP A 262 15.84 -24.90 -8.04
N VAL A 263 14.83 -25.78 -8.13
CA VAL A 263 13.79 -25.92 -7.10
C VAL A 263 14.31 -26.76 -5.94
N VAL A 264 14.19 -26.22 -4.73
CA VAL A 264 14.63 -26.86 -3.49
C VAL A 264 13.47 -27.11 -2.54
N GLU A 265 13.61 -28.13 -1.70
CA GLU A 265 12.73 -28.36 -0.55
C GLU A 265 13.58 -28.39 0.73
N PHE A 266 13.13 -27.68 1.75
CA PHE A 266 13.65 -27.76 3.12
C PHE A 266 12.49 -27.76 4.11
N LYS A 267 12.77 -27.88 5.40
CA LYS A 267 11.73 -27.99 6.43
C LYS A 267 11.93 -26.96 7.53
N ASN A 268 10.83 -26.40 8.01
CA ASN A 268 10.85 -25.56 9.20
C ASN A 268 10.98 -26.40 10.49
N GLN A 269 11.00 -25.72 11.63
CA GLN A 269 11.12 -26.35 12.96
C GLN A 269 9.97 -27.35 13.25
N LYS A 270 8.79 -27.16 12.66
CA LYS A 270 7.64 -28.08 12.76
C LYS A 270 7.70 -29.24 11.75
N ARG A 271 8.83 -29.38 11.04
CA ARG A 271 9.04 -30.36 9.95
C ARG A 271 8.08 -30.21 8.76
N GLN A 272 7.45 -29.05 8.61
CA GLN A 272 6.59 -28.76 7.47
C GLN A 272 7.47 -28.43 6.25
N PRO A 273 7.18 -28.98 5.06
CA PRO A 273 7.95 -28.72 3.85
C PRO A 273 7.77 -27.28 3.36
N ILE A 274 8.89 -26.66 3.00
CA ILE A 274 8.99 -25.34 2.36
C ILE A 274 9.63 -25.54 0.99
N ARG A 275 9.03 -24.94 -0.04
CA ARG A 275 9.52 -24.93 -1.42
C ARG A 275 10.20 -23.60 -1.73
N GLY A 276 11.39 -23.67 -2.32
CA GLY A 276 12.16 -22.51 -2.76
C GLY A 276 12.73 -22.67 -4.17
N ILE A 277 13.23 -21.56 -4.71
CA ILE A 277 14.02 -21.47 -5.94
C ILE A 277 15.35 -20.81 -5.57
N VAL A 278 16.45 -21.41 -6.00
CA VAL A 278 17.80 -20.87 -5.81
C VAL A 278 18.33 -20.27 -7.10
N ASP A 279 18.74 -19.01 -7.04
CA ASP A 279 19.38 -18.28 -8.13
C ASP A 279 20.86 -18.05 -7.80
N ARG A 280 21.75 -18.51 -8.69
CA ARG A 280 23.20 -18.36 -8.58
C ARG A 280 23.88 -18.47 -9.94
N GLU A 281 25.11 -17.97 -10.04
CA GLU A 281 25.97 -18.12 -11.21
C GLU A 281 27.04 -19.21 -10.98
N HIS A 282 27.61 -19.25 -9.78
CA HIS A 282 28.71 -20.16 -9.42
C HIS A 282 28.21 -21.48 -8.83
N ALA A 283 28.83 -22.58 -9.25
CA ALA A 283 28.50 -23.92 -8.79
C ALA A 283 29.09 -24.22 -7.40
N GLU A 284 30.22 -23.59 -7.07
CA GLU A 284 30.95 -23.81 -5.81
C GLU A 284 30.21 -23.24 -4.59
N PRO A 285 30.31 -23.91 -3.42
CA PRO A 285 29.76 -23.41 -2.16
C PRO A 285 30.53 -22.20 -1.61
N GLY A 286 29.94 -21.55 -0.59
CA GLY A 286 30.48 -20.38 0.09
C GLY A 286 29.99 -19.05 -0.47
N GLY A 287 30.46 -17.95 0.11
CA GLY A 287 30.05 -16.60 -0.23
C GLY A 287 28.78 -16.16 0.50
N ILE A 288 28.01 -15.31 -0.15
CA ILE A 288 26.89 -14.60 0.48
C ILE A 288 25.58 -15.29 0.13
N GLY A 289 24.82 -15.68 1.15
CA GLY A 289 23.43 -16.08 1.02
C GLY A 289 22.50 -14.88 1.11
N VAL A 290 21.48 -14.83 0.27
CA VAL A 290 20.42 -13.81 0.33
C VAL A 290 19.08 -14.51 0.38
N VAL A 291 18.29 -14.25 1.42
CA VAL A 291 16.94 -14.79 1.55
C VAL A 291 15.93 -13.70 1.17
N ILE A 292 14.99 -14.03 0.29
CA ILE A 292 13.95 -13.14 -0.20
C ILE A 292 12.58 -13.83 -0.05
N PRO A 293 11.80 -13.55 1.02
CA PRO A 293 10.41 -13.97 1.07
C PRO A 293 9.55 -13.20 0.05
N PRO A 294 8.38 -13.75 -0.34
CA PRO A 294 7.46 -13.08 -1.21
C PRO A 294 6.68 -12.02 -0.42
N ALA A 295 6.20 -10.98 -1.12
CA ALA A 295 5.27 -10.02 -0.55
C ALA A 295 3.90 -10.69 -0.25
N TRP A 296 3.04 -9.98 0.49
CA TRP A 296 1.72 -10.47 0.85
C TRP A 296 0.88 -10.88 -0.36
N GLY A 297 0.31 -12.08 -0.31
CA GLY A 297 -0.50 -12.66 -1.41
C GLY A 297 0.29 -13.13 -2.63
N ARG A 298 1.62 -13.00 -2.61
CA ARG A 298 2.51 -13.35 -3.73
C ARG A 298 3.24 -14.68 -3.50
N THR A 299 3.88 -15.16 -4.55
CA THR A 299 4.71 -16.38 -4.55
C THR A 299 6.17 -16.04 -4.84
N LYS A 300 7.08 -16.97 -4.58
CA LYS A 300 8.53 -16.83 -4.80
C LYS A 300 8.91 -16.41 -6.22
N GLU A 301 8.09 -16.71 -7.23
CA GLU A 301 8.30 -16.33 -8.64
C GLU A 301 8.34 -14.80 -8.86
N THR A 302 7.62 -14.01 -8.05
CA THR A 302 7.39 -12.58 -8.30
C THR A 302 8.67 -11.75 -8.30
N LEU A 303 9.68 -12.11 -7.49
CA LEU A 303 10.92 -11.34 -7.30
C LEU A 303 12.12 -11.89 -8.10
N LEU A 304 11.87 -12.66 -9.16
CA LEU A 304 12.93 -13.12 -10.07
C LEU A 304 13.80 -11.96 -10.63
N PRO A 305 13.25 -10.81 -11.09
CA PRO A 305 14.07 -9.70 -11.58
C PRO A 305 15.07 -9.17 -10.54
N LEU A 306 14.66 -9.07 -9.28
CA LEU A 306 15.55 -8.68 -8.18
C LEU A 306 16.63 -9.73 -7.94
N ALA A 307 16.26 -11.01 -7.85
CA ALA A 307 17.22 -12.10 -7.63
C ALA A 307 18.30 -12.14 -8.72
N ARG A 308 17.92 -12.02 -9.99
CA ARG A 308 18.88 -11.98 -11.11
C ARG A 308 19.72 -10.70 -11.11
N THR A 309 19.18 -9.57 -10.67
CA THR A 309 19.95 -8.31 -10.54
C THR A 309 21.05 -8.43 -9.48
N ILE A 310 20.74 -9.05 -8.33
CA ILE A 310 21.72 -9.35 -7.28
C ILE A 310 22.78 -10.31 -7.81
N VAL A 311 22.38 -11.44 -8.41
CA VAL A 311 23.32 -12.42 -8.98
C VAL A 311 24.25 -11.77 -10.01
N ALA A 312 23.70 -11.00 -10.96
CA ALA A 312 24.49 -10.33 -11.99
C ALA A 312 25.48 -9.31 -11.41
N THR A 313 25.06 -8.54 -10.40
CA THR A 313 25.90 -7.51 -9.76
C THR A 313 27.10 -8.14 -9.04
N PHE A 314 26.88 -9.18 -8.24
CA PHE A 314 27.94 -9.85 -7.48
C PHE A 314 28.85 -10.67 -8.40
N ALA A 315 28.29 -11.40 -9.37
CA ALA A 315 29.06 -12.18 -10.33
C ALA A 315 30.00 -11.30 -11.17
N ARG A 316 29.52 -10.13 -11.63
CA ARG A 316 30.35 -9.16 -12.36
C ARG A 316 31.57 -8.70 -11.55
N ALA A 317 31.42 -8.58 -10.24
CA ALA A 317 32.48 -8.19 -9.32
C ALA A 317 33.33 -9.38 -8.81
N GLY A 318 33.06 -10.61 -9.26
CA GLY A 318 33.78 -11.81 -8.85
C GLY A 318 33.42 -12.33 -7.45
N HIS A 319 32.30 -11.87 -6.87
CA HIS A 319 31.80 -12.37 -5.59
C HIS A 319 30.79 -13.50 -5.81
N ARG A 320 30.87 -14.53 -4.97
CA ARG A 320 29.87 -15.60 -4.94
C ARG A 320 28.65 -15.14 -4.16
N VAL A 321 27.48 -15.27 -4.79
CA VAL A 321 26.18 -15.01 -4.15
C VAL A 321 25.22 -16.13 -4.50
N THR A 322 24.42 -16.54 -3.52
CA THR A 322 23.32 -17.49 -3.65
C THR A 322 22.05 -16.83 -3.14
N VAL A 323 21.07 -16.63 -4.02
CA VAL A 323 19.78 -16.02 -3.66
C VAL A 323 18.73 -17.11 -3.53
N LEU A 324 18.04 -17.19 -2.39
CA LEU A 324 16.91 -18.09 -2.13
C LEU A 324 15.62 -17.30 -2.07
N ARG A 325 14.71 -17.59 -3.00
CA ARG A 325 13.30 -17.18 -2.94
C ARG A 325 12.47 -18.38 -2.49
N PHE A 326 11.48 -18.21 -1.63
CA PHE A 326 10.68 -19.34 -1.13
C PHE A 326 9.22 -18.96 -0.87
N ASP A 327 8.31 -19.94 -0.86
CA ASP A 327 6.94 -19.71 -0.40
C ASP A 327 6.86 -20.01 1.11
N GLY A 328 6.26 -19.13 1.90
CA GLY A 328 6.00 -19.42 3.32
C GLY A 328 5.00 -20.57 3.48
N THR A 329 5.02 -21.25 4.62
CA THR A 329 3.95 -22.20 4.98
C THR A 329 2.66 -21.45 5.31
N GLN A 330 1.50 -22.11 5.11
CA GLN A 330 0.17 -21.51 5.29
C GLN A 330 0.00 -20.24 4.44
N ARG A 331 0.50 -20.30 3.21
CA ARG A 331 0.36 -19.26 2.20
C ARG A 331 0.11 -19.89 0.84
N ARG A 332 -0.34 -19.05 -0.08
CA ARG A 332 -0.33 -19.36 -1.51
C ARG A 332 1.09 -19.73 -1.94
N GLY A 333 1.21 -20.80 -2.74
CA GLY A 333 2.48 -21.28 -3.26
C GLY A 333 2.54 -22.80 -3.26
N GLU A 334 3.75 -23.34 -3.24
CA GLU A 334 4.01 -24.79 -3.26
C GLU A 334 4.47 -25.37 -1.92
N SER A 335 4.59 -24.50 -0.91
CA SER A 335 4.93 -24.90 0.47
C SER A 335 3.74 -25.53 1.18
N PHE A 336 3.99 -26.03 2.39
CA PHE A 336 2.96 -26.66 3.21
C PHE A 336 1.76 -25.74 3.47
N VAL A 337 0.57 -26.28 3.21
CA VAL A 337 -0.72 -25.74 3.63
C VAL A 337 -1.50 -26.87 4.30
N ASP A 338 -2.16 -26.56 5.42
CA ASP A 338 -2.99 -27.52 6.13
C ASP A 338 -4.02 -28.16 5.19
N PRO A 339 -4.28 -29.47 5.28
CA PRO A 339 -5.17 -30.18 4.34
C PRO A 339 -6.56 -29.54 4.18
N GLU A 340 -7.10 -28.97 5.25
CA GLU A 340 -8.41 -28.29 5.28
C GLU A 340 -8.42 -26.94 4.54
N CYS A 341 -7.24 -26.36 4.29
CA CYS A 341 -7.07 -25.02 3.72
C CYS A 341 -6.47 -25.06 2.29
N ARG A 342 -6.39 -26.24 1.66
CA ARG A 342 -5.81 -26.39 0.30
C ARG A 342 -6.74 -25.93 -0.82
N GLN A 343 -7.96 -25.53 -0.50
CA GLN A 343 -8.84 -24.91 -1.47
C GLN A 343 -8.23 -23.59 -1.93
N ARG A 344 -8.30 -23.31 -3.24
CA ARG A 344 -7.79 -22.07 -3.81
C ARG A 344 -8.43 -20.86 -3.14
N GLY A 345 -7.61 -19.96 -2.62
CA GLY A 345 -8.03 -18.77 -1.86
C GLY A 345 -8.10 -18.96 -0.35
N ASP A 346 -8.03 -20.20 0.17
CA ASP A 346 -8.08 -20.51 1.60
C ASP A 346 -6.69 -20.80 2.21
N GLU A 347 -5.63 -20.74 1.41
CA GLU A 347 -4.28 -21.19 1.80
C GLU A 347 -3.72 -20.43 3.01
N THR A 348 -4.19 -19.20 3.23
CA THR A 348 -3.77 -18.27 4.30
C THR A 348 -4.68 -18.27 5.53
N LEU A 349 -5.69 -19.15 5.61
CA LEU A 349 -6.59 -19.20 6.79
C LEU A 349 -5.90 -19.65 8.09
N ARG A 350 -4.75 -20.33 7.99
CA ARG A 350 -3.92 -20.75 9.14
C ARG A 350 -2.63 -19.95 9.27
N PHE A 351 -2.60 -18.78 8.63
CA PHE A 351 -1.43 -17.90 8.63
C PHE A 351 -1.19 -17.29 10.02
N THR A 352 0.09 -17.26 10.44
CA THR A 352 0.55 -16.46 11.58
C THR A 352 1.89 -15.80 11.28
N TYR A 353 2.15 -14.63 11.89
CA TYR A 353 3.40 -13.90 11.69
C TYR A 353 4.58 -14.61 12.35
N SER A 354 4.35 -15.25 13.50
CA SER A 354 5.38 -16.05 14.18
C SER A 354 5.82 -17.26 13.35
N GLN A 355 4.89 -17.91 12.63
CA GLN A 355 5.21 -19.00 11.72
C GLN A 355 6.04 -18.52 10.53
N ALA A 356 5.67 -17.38 9.94
CA ALA A 356 6.42 -16.80 8.83
C ALA A 356 7.87 -16.44 9.22
N ALA A 357 8.07 -15.90 10.43
CA ALA A 357 9.41 -15.66 10.97
C ALA A 357 10.22 -16.96 11.11
N ALA A 358 9.60 -18.04 11.61
CA ALA A 358 10.26 -19.34 11.73
C ALA A 358 10.61 -19.96 10.36
N ASP A 359 9.79 -19.70 9.32
CA ASP A 359 10.08 -20.14 7.96
C ASP A 359 11.28 -19.36 7.35
N LEU A 360 11.42 -18.07 7.68
CA LEU A 360 12.59 -17.25 7.30
C LEU A 360 13.89 -17.76 7.95
N GLU A 361 13.84 -18.07 9.25
CA GLU A 361 14.97 -18.70 9.95
C GLU A 361 15.34 -20.04 9.31
N ALA A 362 14.35 -20.87 8.96
CA ALA A 362 14.59 -22.15 8.29
C ALA A 362 15.25 -21.98 6.91
N ALA A 363 14.87 -20.94 6.15
CA ALA A 363 15.48 -20.62 4.87
C ALA A 363 16.96 -20.20 5.02
N ALA A 364 17.26 -19.34 6.00
CA ALA A 364 18.64 -18.95 6.33
C ALA A 364 19.49 -20.15 6.76
N ASN A 365 18.94 -21.01 7.63
CA ASN A 365 19.59 -22.23 8.10
C ASN A 365 19.84 -23.24 6.97
N PHE A 366 18.90 -23.35 6.02
CA PHE A 366 19.06 -24.20 4.85
C PHE A 366 20.25 -23.77 3.98
N LEU A 367 20.40 -22.46 3.71
CA LEU A 367 21.54 -21.97 2.92
C LEU A 367 22.89 -22.23 3.61
N ARG A 368 22.97 -22.05 4.94
CA ARG A 368 24.18 -22.31 5.72
C ARG A 368 24.50 -23.81 5.83
N GLY A 369 23.49 -24.62 6.11
CA GLY A 369 23.65 -26.04 6.42
C GLY A 369 23.72 -26.97 5.20
N SER A 370 23.28 -26.51 4.02
CA SER A 370 23.32 -27.31 2.80
C SER A 370 24.75 -27.43 2.26
N PRO A 371 25.34 -28.64 2.11
CA PRO A 371 26.68 -28.81 1.53
C PRO A 371 26.80 -28.28 0.09
N ARG A 372 25.67 -28.13 -0.62
CA ARG A 372 25.61 -27.58 -1.97
C ARG A 372 25.82 -26.06 -2.01
N TYR A 373 25.42 -25.36 -0.95
CA TYR A 373 25.45 -23.89 -0.88
C TYR A 373 26.44 -23.41 0.16
N ALA A 374 26.34 -23.91 1.39
CA ALA A 374 27.23 -23.66 2.53
C ALA A 374 27.71 -22.20 2.60
N VAL A 375 26.75 -21.27 2.57
CA VAL A 375 27.05 -19.83 2.55
C VAL A 375 27.67 -19.40 3.87
N ASP A 376 28.58 -18.43 3.81
CA ASP A 376 29.33 -17.93 4.98
C ASP A 376 28.48 -16.96 5.81
N HIS A 377 27.68 -16.15 5.12
CA HIS A 377 26.86 -15.08 5.70
C HIS A 377 25.49 -15.06 5.04
N VAL A 378 24.43 -14.75 5.79
CA VAL A 378 23.07 -14.61 5.24
C VAL A 378 22.59 -13.19 5.40
N ALA A 379 22.17 -12.56 4.31
CA ALA A 379 21.44 -11.29 4.33
C ALA A 379 19.96 -11.51 4.04
N LEU A 380 19.12 -10.64 4.59
CA LEU A 380 17.68 -10.69 4.41
C LEU A 380 17.20 -9.48 3.59
N VAL A 381 16.37 -9.73 2.56
CA VAL A 381 15.70 -8.67 1.80
C VAL A 381 14.20 -8.87 1.86
N THR A 382 13.47 -7.94 2.46
CA THR A 382 12.01 -8.06 2.67
C THR A 382 11.24 -6.92 2.03
N PHE A 383 10.02 -7.21 1.57
CA PHE A 383 9.09 -6.23 0.99
C PHE A 383 7.80 -6.14 1.80
N SER A 384 7.21 -4.94 1.91
CA SER A 384 5.86 -4.74 2.44
C SER A 384 5.66 -5.43 3.81
N LEU A 385 4.59 -6.21 4.00
CA LEU A 385 4.29 -6.98 5.22
C LEU A 385 5.40 -7.97 5.62
N ALA A 386 6.19 -8.48 4.68
CA ALA A 386 7.29 -9.39 5.00
C ALA A 386 8.39 -8.70 5.83
N ALA A 387 8.43 -7.36 5.90
CA ALA A 387 9.31 -6.63 6.81
C ALA A 387 8.97 -6.87 8.29
N ILE A 388 7.70 -7.10 8.62
CA ILE A 388 7.27 -7.47 9.98
C ILE A 388 7.79 -8.86 10.33
N GLU A 389 7.71 -9.79 9.38
CA GLU A 389 8.18 -11.18 9.51
C GLU A 389 9.70 -11.24 9.62
N GLY A 390 10.41 -10.45 8.81
CA GLY A 390 11.84 -10.28 8.87
C GLY A 390 12.31 -9.68 10.19
N ARG A 391 11.65 -8.62 10.68
CA ARG A 391 11.90 -8.04 12.00
C ARG A 391 11.80 -9.10 13.10
N LEU A 392 10.75 -9.93 13.05
CA LEU A 392 10.52 -11.00 14.01
C LEU A 392 11.64 -12.05 14.00
N ALA A 393 12.04 -12.52 12.82
CA ALA A 393 13.13 -13.48 12.68
C ALA A 393 14.46 -12.89 13.18
N LEU A 394 14.79 -11.66 12.76
CA LEU A 394 16.04 -10.97 13.14
C LEU A 394 16.11 -10.60 14.63
N ALA A 395 14.99 -10.27 15.26
CA ALA A 395 14.96 -9.91 16.68
C ALA A 395 15.03 -11.13 17.61
N ARG A 396 14.93 -12.34 17.05
CA ARG A 396 15.01 -13.64 17.74
C ARG A 396 16.28 -14.42 17.41
N SER A 397 17.01 -14.01 16.37
CA SER A 397 18.25 -14.66 15.94
C SER A 397 19.45 -14.22 16.78
N ASP A 398 20.50 -15.05 16.78
CA ASP A 398 21.77 -14.67 17.37
C ASP A 398 22.46 -13.58 16.53
N ALA A 399 23.41 -12.85 17.14
CA ALA A 399 24.01 -11.67 16.53
C ALA A 399 24.71 -11.95 15.18
N ASP A 400 25.24 -13.16 15.01
CA ASP A 400 26.01 -13.59 13.84
C ASP A 400 25.16 -14.36 12.79
N ASP A 401 23.87 -14.57 13.05
CA ASP A 401 23.00 -15.33 12.13
C ASP A 401 22.71 -14.59 10.83
N PHE A 402 22.62 -13.26 10.89
CA PHE A 402 22.33 -12.40 9.75
C PHE A 402 23.37 -11.29 9.62
N ALA A 403 23.88 -11.08 8.40
CA ALA A 403 24.88 -10.07 8.09
C ALA A 403 24.28 -8.70 7.77
N ALA A 404 23.04 -8.66 7.26
CA ALA A 404 22.36 -7.41 6.90
C ALA A 404 20.86 -7.62 6.72
N TRP A 405 20.10 -6.55 6.91
CA TRP A 405 18.69 -6.49 6.54
C TRP A 405 18.41 -5.29 5.63
N ILE A 406 17.81 -5.57 4.47
CA ILE A 406 17.26 -4.55 3.57
C ILE A 406 15.73 -4.67 3.57
N ALA A 407 15.06 -3.62 4.05
CA ALA A 407 13.61 -3.50 3.97
C ALA A 407 13.24 -2.54 2.84
N VAL A 408 12.45 -3.01 1.87
CA VAL A 408 11.99 -2.22 0.73
C VAL A 408 10.50 -2.00 0.88
N VAL A 409 10.05 -0.74 0.92
CA VAL A 409 8.64 -0.35 1.17
C VAL A 409 8.03 -1.15 2.33
N GLY A 410 8.84 -1.43 3.35
CA GLY A 410 8.48 -2.33 4.45
C GLY A 410 7.41 -1.73 5.35
N MET A 411 6.54 -2.56 5.92
CA MET A 411 5.60 -2.13 6.96
C MET A 411 6.24 -2.23 8.35
N THR A 412 5.94 -1.26 9.23
CA THR A 412 6.59 -1.13 10.54
C THR A 412 5.96 -2.02 11.62
N ASP A 413 4.64 -1.99 11.71
CA ASP A 413 3.84 -2.63 12.77
C ASP A 413 2.51 -3.15 12.23
N VAL A 414 1.99 -4.23 12.84
CA VAL A 414 0.81 -4.95 12.32
C VAL A 414 -0.45 -4.08 12.39
N GLN A 415 -0.64 -3.32 13.45
CA GLN A 415 -1.84 -2.49 13.64
C GLN A 415 -1.96 -1.46 12.51
N SER A 416 -0.88 -0.74 12.21
CA SER A 416 -0.88 0.29 11.17
C SER A 416 -0.96 -0.33 9.79
N ALA A 417 -0.23 -1.43 9.55
CA ALA A 417 -0.30 -2.20 8.33
C ALA A 417 -1.74 -2.63 8.00
N LEU A 418 -2.41 -3.25 8.97
CA LEU A 418 -3.78 -3.72 8.79
C LEU A 418 -4.76 -2.57 8.58
N ARG A 419 -4.62 -1.45 9.30
CA ARG A 419 -5.43 -0.25 9.05
C ARG A 419 -5.23 0.27 7.63
N SER A 420 -3.99 0.38 7.15
CA SER A 420 -3.68 0.84 5.78
C SER A 420 -4.30 -0.07 4.71
N VAL A 421 -4.22 -1.38 4.89
CA VAL A 421 -4.70 -2.37 3.89
C VAL A 421 -6.22 -2.58 3.94
N SER A 422 -6.85 -2.43 5.10
CA SER A 422 -8.28 -2.68 5.29
C SER A 422 -9.19 -1.45 5.08
N GLY A 423 -8.62 -0.28 4.78
CA GLY A 423 -9.39 0.97 4.71
C GLY A 423 -9.69 1.60 6.07
N GLY A 424 -8.89 1.30 7.10
CA GLY A 424 -8.91 1.98 8.40
C GLY A 424 -9.35 1.11 9.59
N ILE A 425 -9.64 -0.18 9.38
CA ILE A 425 -10.10 -1.06 10.46
C ILE A 425 -8.94 -1.44 11.38
N ASP A 426 -9.14 -1.30 12.69
CA ASP A 426 -8.20 -1.74 13.71
C ASP A 426 -8.57 -3.11 14.28
N TYR A 427 -8.14 -4.17 13.59
CA TYR A 427 -8.37 -5.54 14.04
C TYR A 427 -7.69 -5.87 15.38
N VAL A 428 -6.53 -5.26 15.65
CA VAL A 428 -5.79 -5.50 16.89
C VAL A 428 -6.60 -4.98 18.07
N LEU A 429 -7.02 -3.72 18.02
CA LEU A 429 -7.80 -3.09 19.09
C LEU A 429 -9.12 -3.80 19.30
N GLY A 430 -9.82 -4.15 18.21
CA GLY A 430 -11.05 -4.93 18.30
C GLY A 430 -10.82 -6.28 18.98
N LYS A 431 -9.72 -6.97 18.66
CA LYS A 431 -9.43 -8.26 19.29
C LYS A 431 -9.10 -8.13 20.77
N GLU A 432 -8.38 -7.09 21.17
CA GLU A 432 -8.17 -6.80 22.59
C GLU A 432 -9.49 -6.50 23.32
N ALA A 433 -10.45 -5.88 22.62
CA ALA A 433 -11.81 -5.65 23.11
C ALA A 433 -12.70 -6.90 23.05
N SER A 434 -12.15 -8.08 22.73
CA SER A 434 -12.85 -9.36 22.58
C SER A 434 -13.91 -9.35 21.48
N VAL A 435 -13.67 -8.60 20.41
CA VAL A 435 -14.44 -8.69 19.16
C VAL A 435 -13.87 -9.83 18.32
N ASP A 436 -14.78 -10.66 17.81
CA ASP A 436 -14.46 -11.69 16.82
C ASP A 436 -14.82 -11.18 15.42
N PHE A 437 -13.88 -11.27 14.49
CA PHE A 437 -14.00 -10.76 13.11
C PHE A 437 -14.23 -11.88 12.08
N GLY A 438 -13.78 -13.10 12.37
CA GLY A 438 -13.79 -14.21 11.43
C GLY A 438 -12.86 -14.01 10.23
N VAL A 439 -13.27 -14.54 9.08
CA VAL A 439 -12.47 -14.52 7.85
C VAL A 439 -12.75 -13.25 7.05
N HIS A 440 -11.70 -12.49 6.77
CA HIS A 440 -11.74 -11.28 5.94
C HIS A 440 -10.78 -11.39 4.77
N GLU A 441 -10.98 -10.54 3.76
CA GLU A 441 -10.07 -10.43 2.62
C GLU A 441 -9.28 -9.11 2.72
N LEU A 442 -7.94 -9.23 2.72
CA LEU A 442 -6.99 -8.12 2.83
C LEU A 442 -6.09 -8.10 1.59
N GLY A 443 -6.29 -7.11 0.73
CA GLY A 443 -5.51 -6.97 -0.51
C GLY A 443 -5.68 -8.17 -1.44
N GLY A 444 -6.89 -8.72 -1.54
CA GLY A 444 -7.18 -9.90 -2.37
C GLY A 444 -6.90 -11.26 -1.70
N VAL A 445 -6.43 -11.28 -0.46
CA VAL A 445 -6.02 -12.51 0.25
C VAL A 445 -6.94 -12.76 1.44
N ARG A 446 -7.56 -13.95 1.50
CA ARG A 446 -8.43 -14.32 2.63
C ARG A 446 -7.62 -14.73 3.84
N ILE A 447 -7.93 -14.18 5.00
CA ILE A 447 -7.23 -14.42 6.25
C ILE A 447 -8.25 -14.59 7.37
N ASP A 448 -8.01 -15.56 8.25
CA ASP A 448 -8.71 -15.63 9.53
C ASP A 448 -8.12 -14.57 10.47
N ILE A 449 -8.85 -13.45 10.63
CA ILE A 449 -8.40 -12.30 11.42
C ILE A 449 -8.28 -12.68 12.89
N ASP A 450 -9.17 -13.54 13.39
CA ASP A 450 -9.16 -13.94 14.79
C ASP A 450 -7.97 -14.82 15.12
N HIS A 451 -7.60 -15.70 14.20
CA HIS A 451 -6.41 -16.53 14.31
C HIS A 451 -5.13 -15.71 14.25
N ALA A 452 -4.98 -14.86 13.22
CA ALA A 452 -3.80 -14.04 13.03
C ALA A 452 -3.63 -13.00 14.16
N SER A 453 -4.72 -12.35 14.59
CA SER A 453 -4.66 -11.35 15.66
C SER A 453 -4.32 -11.95 17.02
N ARG A 454 -4.67 -13.23 17.27
CA ARG A 454 -4.23 -13.94 18.47
C ARG A 454 -2.71 -14.08 18.51
N ASP A 455 -2.11 -14.53 17.41
CA ASP A 455 -0.66 -14.61 17.27
C ASP A 455 0.01 -13.25 17.50
N VAL A 456 -0.57 -12.19 16.92
CA VAL A 456 -0.10 -10.80 17.05
C VAL A 456 -0.04 -10.35 18.51
N LEU A 457 -1.08 -10.63 19.29
CA LEU A 457 -1.17 -10.24 20.70
C LEU A 457 -0.30 -11.11 21.61
N GLU A 458 -0.20 -12.41 21.31
CA GLU A 458 0.61 -13.37 22.06
C GLU A 458 2.12 -13.07 21.93
N ASN A 459 2.55 -12.70 20.72
CA ASN A 459 3.95 -12.43 20.38
C ASN A 459 4.38 -10.97 20.55
N ASP A 460 3.48 -10.08 20.96
CA ASP A 460 3.72 -8.65 21.12
C ASP A 460 4.28 -7.97 19.86
N ILE A 461 3.56 -8.05 18.74
CA ILE A 461 3.99 -7.49 17.44
C ILE A 461 2.99 -6.50 16.84
N ALA A 462 2.02 -6.07 17.62
CA ALA A 462 0.91 -5.25 17.17
C ALA A 462 1.34 -3.82 16.84
N THR A 463 2.13 -3.19 17.71
CA THR A 463 2.29 -1.73 17.72
C THR A 463 3.71 -1.28 17.36
N LEU A 464 3.85 0.00 16.99
CA LEU A 464 5.16 0.60 16.68
C LEU A 464 6.13 0.53 17.87
N ASP A 465 5.64 0.71 19.10
CA ASP A 465 6.47 0.58 20.30
C ASP A 465 7.03 -0.82 20.44
N GLU A 466 6.22 -1.84 20.16
CA GLU A 466 6.68 -3.21 20.17
C GLU A 466 7.67 -3.49 19.04
N ALA A 467 7.45 -2.92 17.86
CA ALA A 467 8.39 -3.00 16.75
C ALA A 467 9.75 -2.32 17.07
N LYS A 468 9.74 -1.17 17.75
CA LYS A 468 10.94 -0.47 18.24
C LYS A 468 11.76 -1.36 19.18
N ARG A 469 11.11 -2.11 20.08
CA ARG A 469 11.80 -3.08 20.96
C ARG A 469 12.53 -4.15 20.18
N ASP A 470 11.89 -4.66 19.13
CA ASP A 470 12.49 -5.69 18.29
C ASP A 470 13.69 -5.12 17.51
N VAL A 471 13.54 -3.96 16.89
CA VAL A 471 14.62 -3.30 16.11
C VAL A 471 15.84 -2.96 16.97
N ALA A 472 15.64 -2.58 18.23
CA ALA A 472 16.73 -2.34 19.17
C ALA A 472 17.58 -3.59 19.44
N ARG A 473 17.01 -4.80 19.30
CA ARG A 473 17.71 -6.08 19.48
C ARG A 473 18.39 -6.60 18.20
N ILE A 474 18.03 -6.08 17.03
CA ILE A 474 18.61 -6.55 15.76
C ILE A 474 20.08 -6.16 15.69
N ALA A 475 20.97 -7.17 15.67
CA ALA A 475 22.42 -6.98 15.72
C ALA A 475 23.03 -6.51 14.40
N CYS A 476 22.40 -6.86 13.26
CA CYS A 476 22.92 -6.54 11.94
C CYS A 476 22.54 -5.11 11.49
N PRO A 477 23.28 -4.51 10.54
CA PRO A 477 22.90 -3.22 9.95
C PRO A 477 21.60 -3.31 9.15
N ILE A 478 20.84 -2.21 9.16
CA ILE A 478 19.55 -2.08 8.46
C ILE A 478 19.63 -0.95 7.44
N ALA A 479 19.29 -1.26 6.19
CA ALA A 479 18.96 -0.27 5.17
C ALA A 479 17.49 -0.33 4.82
N TRP A 480 16.81 0.81 4.89
CA TRP A 480 15.40 0.94 4.55
C TRP A 480 15.25 1.77 3.29
N ILE A 481 14.68 1.17 2.25
CA ILE A 481 14.37 1.85 0.99
C ILE A 481 12.88 2.16 1.01
N HIS A 482 12.54 3.44 1.06
CA HIS A 482 11.17 3.93 1.15
C HIS A 482 10.74 4.60 -0.15
N GLY A 483 9.51 4.32 -0.60
CA GLY A 483 8.92 5.01 -1.73
C GLY A 483 8.31 6.34 -1.30
N ARG A 484 8.70 7.45 -1.91
CA ARG A 484 8.15 8.79 -1.62
C ARG A 484 6.63 8.84 -1.78
N ASP A 485 6.13 8.12 -2.78
CA ASP A 485 4.71 8.10 -3.13
C ASP A 485 4.05 6.81 -2.61
N ASP A 486 4.66 6.15 -1.61
CA ASP A 486 4.09 4.97 -0.95
C ASP A 486 2.85 5.37 -0.15
N GLY A 487 1.69 4.89 -0.59
CA GLY A 487 0.44 5.16 0.10
C GLY A 487 0.18 4.27 1.33
N TRP A 488 0.92 3.18 1.51
CA TRP A 488 0.61 2.14 2.51
C TRP A 488 1.46 2.31 3.77
N THR A 489 2.66 2.84 3.62
CA THR A 489 3.61 3.07 4.70
C THR A 489 3.99 4.55 4.77
N GLU A 490 4.05 5.12 5.97
CA GLU A 490 4.51 6.50 6.15
C GLU A 490 5.98 6.58 6.56
N ILE A 491 6.74 7.46 5.90
CA ILE A 491 8.18 7.64 6.17
C ILE A 491 8.47 8.01 7.62
N GLU A 492 7.64 8.86 8.24
CA GLU A 492 7.87 9.29 9.61
C GLU A 492 7.79 8.12 10.60
N ARG A 493 6.93 7.12 10.33
CA ARG A 493 6.88 5.90 11.15
C ARG A 493 8.13 5.05 10.98
N VAL A 494 8.67 4.97 9.76
CA VAL A 494 9.93 4.28 9.48
C VAL A 494 11.08 4.97 10.22
N ARG A 495 11.11 6.31 10.19
CA ARG A 495 12.09 7.12 10.95
C ARG A 495 11.98 6.85 12.44
N GLU A 496 10.78 6.90 13.00
CA GLU A 496 10.55 6.57 14.40
C GLU A 496 10.99 5.14 14.75
N LEU A 497 10.67 4.15 13.92
CA LEU A 497 11.04 2.75 14.12
C LEU A 497 12.56 2.55 14.24
N LEU A 498 13.32 3.21 13.37
CA LEU A 498 14.78 3.03 13.29
C LEU A 498 15.57 3.95 14.22
N SER A 499 14.93 4.94 14.84
CA SER A 499 15.56 5.90 15.76
C SER A 499 15.57 5.38 17.20
N VAL A 500 16.15 4.19 17.36
CA VAL A 500 16.33 3.52 18.66
C VAL A 500 17.78 3.15 18.87
N GLU A 501 18.21 3.09 20.13
CA GLU A 501 19.53 2.63 20.51
C GLU A 501 19.74 1.22 19.97
N SER A 502 20.85 1.03 19.24
CA SER A 502 21.05 -0.17 18.46
C SER A 502 22.54 -0.49 18.30
N PRO A 503 22.92 -1.78 18.26
CA PRO A 503 24.32 -2.19 18.10
C PRO A 503 24.89 -1.96 16.70
N ALA A 504 24.06 -1.68 15.69
CA ALA A 504 24.50 -1.52 14.30
C ALA A 504 23.83 -0.35 13.58
N SER A 505 24.36 0.02 12.42
CA SER A 505 23.92 1.18 11.66
C SER A 505 22.49 1.03 11.15
N ARG A 506 21.80 2.17 11.04
CA ARG A 506 20.44 2.32 10.53
C ARG A 506 20.45 3.40 9.45
N SER A 507 19.87 3.12 8.30
CA SER A 507 19.84 4.07 7.18
C SER A 507 18.50 4.04 6.47
N ILE A 508 18.06 5.21 5.99
CA ILE A 508 16.81 5.38 5.25
C ILE A 508 17.14 6.09 3.95
N ILE A 509 16.72 5.50 2.82
CA ILE A 509 16.83 6.07 1.49
C ILE A 509 15.41 6.23 0.94
N GLU A 510 15.00 7.46 0.67
CA GLU A 510 13.71 7.75 0.04
C GLU A 510 13.90 7.92 -1.48
N VAL A 511 13.14 7.17 -2.26
CA VAL A 511 13.21 7.14 -3.74
C VAL A 511 11.86 7.49 -4.37
N PRO A 512 11.80 8.01 -5.61
CA PRO A 512 10.56 8.47 -6.24
C PRO A 512 9.72 7.28 -6.77
N THR A 513 9.25 6.43 -5.86
CA THR A 513 8.46 5.23 -6.18
C THR A 513 7.22 5.15 -5.28
N GLY A 514 6.24 4.35 -5.71
CA GLY A 514 5.11 3.93 -4.86
C GLY A 514 5.40 2.64 -4.09
N HIS A 515 4.35 2.03 -3.54
CA HIS A 515 4.43 0.75 -2.81
C HIS A 515 4.63 -0.46 -3.74
N GLN A 516 4.15 -0.37 -4.98
CA GLN A 516 4.30 -1.44 -5.97
C GLN A 516 5.64 -1.25 -6.71
N LEU A 517 6.51 -2.26 -6.66
CA LEU A 517 7.81 -2.27 -7.33
C LEU A 517 7.95 -3.58 -8.11
N ARG A 518 7.67 -3.57 -9.41
CA ARG A 518 7.70 -4.80 -10.22
C ARG A 518 8.40 -4.63 -11.55
N THR A 519 7.88 -3.76 -12.41
CA THR A 519 8.27 -3.74 -13.84
C THR A 519 8.55 -2.36 -14.39
N SER A 520 8.27 -1.28 -13.65
CA SER A 520 8.64 0.08 -14.05
C SER A 520 10.17 0.25 -14.08
N THR A 521 10.63 1.29 -14.77
CA THR A 521 12.06 1.63 -14.77
C THR A 521 12.53 1.94 -13.36
N GLU A 522 11.71 2.64 -12.59
CA GLU A 522 11.98 3.01 -11.21
C GLU A 522 12.05 1.79 -10.28
N ALA A 523 11.22 0.77 -10.49
CA ALA A 523 11.32 -0.49 -9.76
C ALA A 523 12.61 -1.25 -10.07
N LEU A 524 12.98 -1.32 -11.34
CA LEU A 524 14.23 -1.96 -11.78
C LEU A 524 15.46 -1.21 -11.24
N ASP A 525 15.42 0.12 -11.17
CA ASP A 525 16.45 0.93 -10.54
C ASP A 525 16.51 0.69 -9.04
N THR A 526 15.36 0.43 -8.43
CA THR A 526 15.28 0.10 -7.00
C THR A 526 15.91 -1.27 -6.74
N PHE A 527 15.78 -2.24 -7.64
CA PHE A 527 16.48 -3.53 -7.54
C PHE A 527 18.00 -3.40 -7.69
N LEU A 528 18.46 -2.48 -8.55
CA LEU A 528 19.87 -2.11 -8.65
C LEU A 528 20.36 -1.44 -7.36
N LEU A 529 19.57 -0.54 -6.77
CA LEU A 529 19.85 0.08 -5.48
C LEU A 529 19.91 -0.95 -4.34
N VAL A 530 18.99 -1.92 -4.31
CA VAL A 530 19.05 -3.03 -3.34
C VAL A 530 20.37 -3.77 -3.46
N SER A 531 20.85 -4.06 -4.67
CA SER A 531 22.13 -4.74 -4.89
C SER A 531 23.33 -3.90 -4.42
N GLU A 532 23.30 -2.58 -4.65
CA GLU A 532 24.32 -1.63 -4.16
C GLU A 532 24.37 -1.59 -2.62
N GLN A 533 23.21 -1.47 -1.97
CA GLN A 533 23.13 -1.43 -0.52
C GLN A 533 23.51 -2.78 0.09
N LEU A 534 23.11 -3.89 -0.54
CA LEU A 534 23.48 -5.23 -0.09
C LEU A 534 24.99 -5.42 -0.07
N SER A 535 25.68 -5.03 -1.15
CA SER A 535 27.12 -5.17 -1.20
C SER A 535 27.81 -4.27 -0.17
N LYS A 536 27.32 -3.04 0.01
CA LYS A 536 27.85 -2.11 1.03
C LYS A 536 27.76 -2.71 2.43
N LEU A 537 26.62 -3.32 2.76
CA LEU A 537 26.38 -3.85 4.10
C LEU A 537 27.12 -5.18 4.35
N VAL A 538 27.23 -6.05 3.35
CA VAL A 538 27.80 -7.40 3.54
C VAL A 538 29.28 -7.49 3.20
N ILE A 539 29.76 -6.73 2.20
CA ILE A 539 31.16 -6.73 1.74
C ILE A 539 31.92 -5.51 2.27
N GLY A 540 31.22 -4.43 2.64
CA GLY A 540 31.83 -3.16 3.03
C GLY A 540 32.14 -2.24 1.85
N GLU A 541 31.78 -2.63 0.62
CA GLU A 541 32.03 -1.88 -0.61
C GLU A 541 30.75 -1.73 -1.46
N MET A 542 30.57 -0.57 -2.10
CA MET A 542 29.48 -0.37 -3.06
C MET A 542 29.91 -0.92 -4.43
N LEU A 543 29.37 -2.08 -4.79
CA LEU A 543 29.59 -2.68 -6.10
C LEU A 543 28.80 -1.92 -7.17
N ALA A 544 29.36 -1.83 -8.37
CA ALA A 544 28.66 -1.22 -9.51
C ALA A 544 27.41 -2.07 -9.89
N PRO A 545 26.19 -1.53 -9.76
CA PRO A 545 24.98 -2.29 -10.04
C PRO A 545 24.92 -2.74 -11.50
N THR A 546 24.46 -3.97 -11.73
CA THR A 546 24.46 -4.59 -13.05
C THR A 546 23.06 -5.00 -13.47
N ILE A 547 22.65 -4.52 -14.65
CA ILE A 547 21.41 -4.97 -15.31
C ILE A 547 21.60 -6.44 -15.73
N PRO A 548 20.74 -7.38 -15.31
CA PRO A 548 20.84 -8.78 -15.70
C PRO A 548 20.61 -8.97 -17.20
N ASP A 549 21.05 -10.11 -17.76
CA ASP A 549 20.69 -10.48 -19.14
C ASP A 549 19.17 -10.67 -19.22
N LEU A 550 18.54 -9.88 -20.09
CA LEU A 550 17.09 -9.79 -20.18
C LEU A 550 16.49 -10.93 -20.98
N ALA A 551 17.24 -11.47 -21.94
CA ALA A 551 16.81 -12.66 -22.66
C ALA A 551 16.77 -13.85 -21.70
N ASP A 552 17.82 -14.01 -20.88
CA ASP A 552 17.85 -15.01 -19.80
C ASP A 552 16.71 -14.78 -18.80
N LEU A 553 16.52 -13.54 -18.34
CA LEU A 553 15.45 -13.19 -17.42
C LEU A 553 14.06 -13.54 -17.97
N GLU A 554 13.77 -13.21 -19.24
CA GLU A 554 12.51 -13.55 -19.89
C GLU A 554 12.32 -15.07 -20.05
N MET A 555 13.37 -15.80 -20.44
CA MET A 555 13.34 -17.26 -20.58
C MET A 555 13.07 -17.94 -19.23
N ARG A 556 13.76 -17.52 -18.16
CA ARG A 556 13.56 -18.04 -16.80
C ARG A 556 12.18 -17.72 -16.26
N ASN A 557 11.71 -16.49 -16.45
CA ASN A 557 10.38 -16.07 -16.03
C ASN A 557 9.29 -16.94 -16.70
N GLU A 558 9.43 -17.25 -17.99
CA GLU A 558 8.51 -18.16 -18.67
C GLU A 558 8.63 -19.61 -18.18
N ALA A 559 9.84 -20.10 -17.91
CA ALA A 559 10.06 -21.43 -17.35
C ALA A 559 9.42 -21.58 -15.95
N GLU A 560 9.61 -20.60 -15.07
CA GLU A 560 8.96 -20.53 -13.75
C GLU A 560 7.43 -20.49 -13.87
N ARG A 561 6.88 -19.63 -14.74
CA ARG A 561 5.42 -19.56 -14.96
C ARG A 561 4.83 -20.87 -15.46
N ARG A 562 5.50 -21.56 -16.40
CA ARG A 562 5.03 -22.84 -16.94
C ARG A 562 4.96 -23.93 -15.88
N ARG A 563 5.89 -23.92 -14.93
CA ARG A 563 5.99 -24.87 -13.82
C ARG A 563 4.79 -24.80 -12.87
N VAL A 564 4.22 -23.60 -12.67
CA VAL A 564 3.21 -23.34 -11.63
C VAL A 564 1.78 -23.17 -12.20
N ARG A 565 1.56 -23.36 -13.51
CA ARG A 565 0.28 -22.99 -14.18
C ARG A 565 -0.97 -23.54 -13.47
N GLY A 566 -1.79 -22.61 -12.96
CA GLY A 566 -3.15 -22.84 -12.46
C GLY A 566 -4.23 -22.75 -13.55
N ALA A 567 -5.49 -22.94 -13.14
CA ALA A 567 -6.66 -22.83 -14.03
C ALA A 567 -6.75 -21.44 -14.70
N ARG A 568 -7.20 -21.40 -15.96
CA ARG A 568 -7.50 -20.14 -16.67
C ARG A 568 -8.49 -19.31 -15.84
N PRO A 569 -8.24 -18.00 -15.65
CA PRO A 569 -9.14 -17.18 -14.86
C PRO A 569 -10.44 -16.89 -15.59
N ASP A 570 -11.53 -16.77 -14.83
CA ASP A 570 -12.80 -16.25 -15.32
C ASP A 570 -12.73 -14.72 -15.39
N LEU A 571 -12.21 -14.21 -16.50
CA LEU A 571 -12.07 -12.77 -16.73
C LEU A 571 -13.44 -12.07 -16.84
N ARG A 572 -14.47 -12.75 -17.38
CA ARG A 572 -15.80 -12.15 -17.50
C ARG A 572 -16.43 -11.98 -16.12
N GLY A 573 -16.39 -13.02 -15.28
CA GLY A 573 -16.85 -12.94 -13.89
C GLY A 573 -16.10 -11.86 -13.11
N PHE A 574 -14.77 -11.80 -13.26
CA PHE A 574 -13.97 -10.73 -12.67
C PHE A 574 -14.44 -9.33 -13.10
N TRP A 575 -14.59 -9.06 -14.40
CA TRP A 575 -15.04 -7.74 -14.86
C TRP A 575 -16.47 -7.41 -14.42
N GLN A 576 -17.34 -8.42 -14.31
CA GLN A 576 -18.67 -8.24 -13.75
C GLN A 576 -18.59 -7.75 -12.30
N ASP A 577 -17.79 -8.41 -11.46
CA ASP A 577 -17.60 -8.03 -10.06
C ASP A 577 -16.89 -6.67 -9.92
N TYR A 578 -15.88 -6.40 -10.74
CA TYR A 578 -15.12 -5.14 -10.70
C TYR A 578 -15.98 -3.93 -11.11
N LEU A 579 -16.76 -4.06 -12.19
CA LEU A 579 -17.57 -2.96 -12.71
C LEU A 579 -18.84 -2.73 -11.88
N LEU A 580 -19.48 -3.80 -11.42
CA LEU A 580 -20.80 -3.73 -10.76
C LEU A 580 -20.75 -3.93 -9.24
N GLY A 581 -19.63 -4.39 -8.69
CA GLY A 581 -19.54 -4.87 -7.31
C GLY A 581 -20.10 -6.29 -7.17
N LYS A 582 -19.59 -7.05 -6.18
CA LYS A 582 -20.14 -8.37 -5.81
C LYS A 582 -21.63 -8.23 -5.41
N GLU A 583 -22.44 -9.23 -5.76
CA GLU A 583 -23.90 -9.29 -5.50
C GLU A 583 -24.69 -8.01 -5.91
N PHE A 584 -24.21 -7.30 -6.95
CA PHE A 584 -24.78 -6.06 -7.52
C PHE A 584 -24.77 -4.82 -6.59
N GLY A 585 -23.64 -4.56 -5.92
CA GLY A 585 -23.37 -3.36 -5.12
C GLY A 585 -22.80 -2.14 -5.87
N VAL A 586 -21.84 -1.44 -5.27
CA VAL A 586 -21.06 -0.36 -5.92
C VAL A 586 -19.72 -0.94 -6.35
N GLY A 587 -19.48 -0.97 -7.65
CA GLY A 587 -18.18 -1.33 -8.24
C GLY A 587 -17.42 -0.09 -8.69
N MET A 588 -17.07 -0.06 -9.98
CA MET A 588 -16.28 1.01 -10.61
C MET A 588 -16.90 2.41 -10.48
N ASP A 589 -18.19 2.51 -10.17
CA ASP A 589 -18.85 3.78 -9.90
C ASP A 589 -18.27 4.52 -8.69
N LEU A 590 -17.69 3.80 -7.71
CA LEU A 590 -16.96 4.43 -6.60
C LEU A 590 -15.75 5.23 -7.12
N LEU A 591 -14.97 4.66 -8.06
CA LEU A 591 -13.91 5.43 -8.73
C LEU A 591 -14.52 6.55 -9.59
N GLY A 592 -15.63 6.25 -10.25
CA GLY A 592 -16.39 7.17 -11.09
C GLY A 592 -16.80 8.46 -10.37
N ALA A 593 -17.09 8.36 -9.08
CA ALA A 593 -17.47 9.48 -8.21
C ALA A 593 -16.29 10.40 -7.83
N THR A 594 -15.06 9.99 -8.11
CA THR A 594 -13.86 10.73 -7.66
C THR A 594 -13.56 11.93 -8.57
N PRO A 595 -13.11 13.07 -8.01
CA PRO A 595 -12.68 14.21 -8.82
C PRO A 595 -11.58 13.86 -9.81
N PHE A 596 -10.62 13.02 -9.40
CA PHE A 596 -9.47 12.62 -10.23
C PHE A 596 -9.90 11.77 -11.43
N TYR A 597 -10.83 10.82 -11.25
CA TYR A 597 -11.33 10.02 -12.36
C TYR A 597 -12.22 10.86 -13.29
N ALA A 598 -13.08 11.72 -12.73
CA ALA A 598 -13.89 12.63 -13.53
C ALA A 598 -13.02 13.58 -14.36
N GLU A 599 -11.93 14.11 -13.79
CA GLU A 599 -10.95 14.92 -14.51
C GLU A 599 -10.21 14.13 -15.58
N PHE A 600 -9.75 12.91 -15.26
CA PHE A 600 -9.13 11.99 -16.20
C PHE A 600 -10.03 11.69 -17.41
N MET A 601 -11.31 11.41 -17.19
CA MET A 601 -12.27 11.18 -18.28
C MET A 601 -12.55 12.45 -19.09
N ARG A 602 -12.76 13.60 -18.43
CA ARG A 602 -12.94 14.90 -19.12
C ARG A 602 -11.76 15.23 -20.03
N ASP A 603 -10.55 14.99 -19.55
CA ASP A 603 -9.34 15.27 -20.29
C ASP A 603 -9.24 14.39 -21.55
N GLN A 604 -9.49 13.10 -21.42
CA GLN A 604 -9.60 12.17 -22.55
C GLN A 604 -10.68 12.60 -23.57
N VAL A 605 -11.85 13.03 -23.09
CA VAL A 605 -12.95 13.56 -23.95
C VAL A 605 -12.49 14.78 -24.74
N ARG A 606 -11.76 15.73 -24.14
CA ARG A 606 -11.21 16.90 -24.85
C ARG A 606 -10.28 16.48 -25.99
N HIS A 607 -9.47 15.45 -25.77
CA HIS A 607 -8.56 14.93 -26.78
C HIS A 607 -9.27 14.29 -27.99
N LEU A 608 -10.52 13.83 -27.85
CA LEU A 608 -11.33 13.35 -29.00
C LEU A 608 -11.70 14.46 -29.97
N LYS A 609 -11.70 15.74 -29.56
CA LYS A 609 -12.11 16.88 -30.40
C LYS A 609 -13.46 16.63 -31.07
N LEU A 610 -14.48 16.37 -30.25
CA LEU A 610 -15.85 16.12 -30.70
C LEU A 610 -16.43 17.34 -31.44
N ARG A 611 -17.29 17.05 -32.42
CA ARG A 611 -18.04 18.01 -33.25
C ARG A 611 -19.40 17.41 -33.57
N ASP A 612 -20.36 18.24 -33.94
CA ASP A 612 -21.67 17.77 -34.39
C ASP A 612 -21.57 16.81 -35.57
N GLY A 613 -22.45 15.81 -35.57
CA GLY A 613 -22.60 14.80 -36.61
C GLY A 613 -21.52 13.71 -36.60
N LEU A 614 -20.56 13.74 -35.66
CA LEU A 614 -19.57 12.67 -35.56
C LEU A 614 -20.16 11.40 -34.97
N ARG A 615 -19.65 10.26 -35.45
CA ARG A 615 -19.93 8.94 -34.90
C ARG A 615 -18.76 8.45 -34.07
N VAL A 616 -19.03 8.11 -32.81
CA VAL A 616 -18.02 7.77 -31.79
C VAL A 616 -18.24 6.34 -31.29
N LEU A 617 -17.17 5.56 -31.20
CA LEU A 617 -17.18 4.27 -30.54
C LEU A 617 -16.48 4.38 -29.19
N ASP A 618 -17.17 4.02 -28.12
CA ASP A 618 -16.63 3.91 -26.77
C ASP A 618 -16.38 2.42 -26.46
N LEU A 619 -15.12 1.99 -26.57
CA LEU A 619 -14.68 0.61 -26.35
C LEU A 619 -14.31 0.39 -24.89
N GLY A 620 -14.95 -0.56 -24.24
CA GLY A 620 -14.82 -0.78 -22.79
C GLY A 620 -15.57 0.29 -22.01
N ALA A 621 -16.79 0.61 -22.47
CA ALA A 621 -17.60 1.71 -21.93
C ALA A 621 -17.90 1.56 -20.42
N GLY A 622 -17.81 0.34 -19.89
CA GLY A 622 -18.07 0.02 -18.50
C GLY A 622 -19.45 0.50 -18.06
N THR A 623 -19.49 1.16 -16.90
CA THR A 623 -20.72 1.78 -16.38
C THR A 623 -21.01 3.16 -16.96
N GLY A 624 -20.40 3.58 -18.07
CA GLY A 624 -20.73 4.82 -18.78
C GLY A 624 -19.93 6.07 -18.36
N GLY A 625 -18.68 5.90 -17.92
CA GLY A 625 -17.83 7.03 -17.50
C GLY A 625 -17.59 8.08 -18.59
N PHE A 626 -17.48 7.65 -19.84
CA PHE A 626 -17.37 8.54 -21.00
C PHE A 626 -18.64 9.37 -21.19
N LEU A 627 -19.81 8.73 -21.23
CA LEU A 627 -21.11 9.40 -21.39
C LEU A 627 -21.35 10.44 -20.31
N ARG A 628 -21.09 10.11 -19.03
CA ARG A 628 -21.20 11.06 -17.91
C ARG A 628 -20.30 12.28 -18.05
N SER A 629 -19.14 12.12 -18.68
CA SER A 629 -18.16 13.19 -18.80
C SER A 629 -18.50 14.19 -19.91
N LEU A 630 -19.38 13.84 -20.86
CA LEU A 630 -19.72 14.69 -22.01
C LEU A 630 -20.36 16.02 -21.63
N GLU A 631 -21.24 16.02 -20.63
CA GLU A 631 -21.93 17.25 -20.18
C GLU A 631 -20.96 18.25 -19.55
N SER A 632 -19.92 17.73 -18.89
CA SER A 632 -18.95 18.53 -18.14
C SER A 632 -17.83 19.13 -19.00
N VAL A 633 -17.78 18.84 -20.30
CA VAL A 633 -16.81 19.42 -21.24
C VAL A 633 -17.46 20.57 -22.02
N SER A 634 -16.87 21.75 -21.94
CA SER A 634 -17.28 22.91 -22.73
C SER A 634 -16.91 22.70 -24.21
N GLY A 635 -17.88 22.76 -25.12
CA GLY A 635 -17.67 22.59 -26.56
C GLY A 635 -18.98 22.71 -27.34
N PRO A 636 -18.92 22.92 -28.67
CA PRO A 636 -20.09 23.17 -29.51
C PRO A 636 -20.78 21.88 -30.03
N ALA A 637 -20.51 20.73 -29.42
CA ALA A 637 -21.04 19.46 -29.89
C ALA A 637 -22.30 19.09 -29.10
N ASP A 638 -23.47 19.28 -29.70
CA ASP A 638 -24.78 18.96 -29.14
C ASP A 638 -25.48 17.80 -29.88
N ASN A 639 -24.86 17.25 -30.94
CA ASN A 639 -25.41 16.12 -31.70
C ASN A 639 -24.34 15.10 -32.13
N VAL A 640 -23.97 14.18 -31.23
CA VAL A 640 -23.01 13.09 -31.49
C VAL A 640 -23.70 11.73 -31.43
N ASP A 641 -23.42 10.82 -32.37
CA ASP A 641 -23.90 9.43 -32.37
C ASP A 641 -22.84 8.54 -31.69
N ILE A 642 -23.18 7.95 -30.54
CA ILE A 642 -22.26 7.17 -29.72
C ILE A 642 -22.69 5.71 -29.68
N VAL A 643 -21.74 4.82 -29.92
CA VAL A 643 -21.90 3.38 -29.69
C VAL A 643 -21.02 2.99 -28.49
N CYS A 644 -21.64 2.60 -27.39
CA CYS A 644 -20.96 2.06 -26.21
C CYS A 644 -20.85 0.54 -26.34
N ALA A 645 -19.63 0.02 -26.32
CA ALA A 645 -19.34 -1.41 -26.40
C ALA A 645 -18.63 -1.90 -25.14
N ASP A 646 -19.09 -3.02 -24.58
CA ASP A 646 -18.47 -3.65 -23.41
C ASP A 646 -18.68 -5.17 -23.40
N LEU A 647 -17.82 -5.91 -22.70
CA LEU A 647 -17.95 -7.35 -22.48
C LEU A 647 -19.08 -7.67 -21.48
N VAL A 648 -19.31 -6.78 -20.51
CA VAL A 648 -20.24 -6.99 -19.39
C VAL A 648 -21.57 -6.28 -19.69
N ARG A 649 -22.61 -7.08 -20.01
CA ARG A 649 -23.96 -6.55 -20.28
C ARG A 649 -24.50 -5.67 -19.15
N GLY A 650 -24.37 -6.10 -17.89
CA GLY A 650 -24.88 -5.36 -16.75
C GLY A 650 -24.23 -3.98 -16.58
N ALA A 651 -22.97 -3.82 -17.00
CA ALA A 651 -22.27 -2.54 -16.97
C ALA A 651 -22.89 -1.56 -17.99
N LEU A 652 -23.18 -2.02 -19.20
CA LEU A 652 -23.88 -1.22 -20.22
C LEU A 652 -25.29 -0.82 -19.77
N GLU A 653 -26.04 -1.74 -19.15
CA GLU A 653 -27.38 -1.45 -18.61
C GLU A 653 -27.32 -0.38 -17.52
N ARG A 654 -26.36 -0.47 -16.62
CA ARG A 654 -26.12 0.53 -15.56
C ARG A 654 -25.70 1.88 -16.15
N GLY A 655 -24.81 1.89 -17.14
CA GLY A 655 -24.41 3.10 -17.85
C GLY A 655 -25.56 3.76 -18.60
N ARG A 656 -26.46 2.98 -19.19
CA ARG A 656 -27.68 3.48 -19.83
C ARG A 656 -28.61 4.16 -18.82
N GLY A 657 -28.80 3.56 -17.63
CA GLY A 657 -29.62 4.13 -16.56
C GLY A 657 -29.06 5.45 -16.01
N ALA A 658 -27.74 5.52 -15.82
CA ALA A 658 -27.06 6.76 -15.40
C ALA A 658 -27.06 7.85 -16.47
N SER A 659 -27.23 7.47 -17.75
CA SER A 659 -27.21 8.37 -18.91
C SER A 659 -28.62 8.77 -19.35
N ALA A 660 -29.60 8.86 -18.44
CA ALA A 660 -30.98 9.12 -18.83
C ALA A 660 -31.18 10.49 -19.53
N HIS A 661 -30.23 11.45 -19.46
CA HIS A 661 -30.39 12.76 -20.11
C HIS A 661 -29.11 13.51 -20.59
N PRO A 662 -28.10 12.92 -21.27
CA PRO A 662 -27.10 13.73 -21.96
C PRO A 662 -27.79 14.46 -23.13
N SER A 663 -28.09 15.75 -22.94
CA SER A 663 -28.73 16.62 -23.95
C SER A 663 -27.97 16.71 -25.29
N ARG A 664 -26.74 16.18 -25.34
CA ARG A 664 -25.76 16.34 -26.42
C ARG A 664 -25.50 15.11 -27.29
N ALA A 665 -26.04 13.93 -26.94
CA ALA A 665 -25.70 12.69 -27.65
C ALA A 665 -26.81 11.66 -27.68
N GLN A 666 -26.85 10.87 -28.76
CA GLN A 666 -27.61 9.63 -28.84
C GLN A 666 -26.67 8.47 -28.57
N ALA A 667 -27.08 7.51 -27.73
CA ALA A 667 -26.24 6.38 -27.35
C ALA A 667 -26.92 5.04 -27.67
N ALA A 668 -26.22 4.19 -28.43
CA ALA A 668 -26.53 2.78 -28.63
C ALA A 668 -25.57 1.90 -27.82
N PHE A 669 -26.02 0.72 -27.39
CA PHE A 669 -25.25 -0.18 -26.53
C PHE A 669 -25.06 -1.53 -27.20
N CYS A 670 -23.84 -2.06 -27.19
CA CYS A 670 -23.45 -3.29 -27.86
C CYS A 670 -22.60 -4.17 -26.94
N VAL A 671 -23.02 -5.42 -26.70
CA VAL A 671 -22.15 -6.38 -26.02
C VAL A 671 -21.14 -6.92 -27.02
N ALA A 672 -19.84 -6.73 -26.75
CA ALA A 672 -18.77 -7.13 -27.66
C ALA A 672 -17.60 -7.77 -26.90
N ASP A 673 -16.96 -8.76 -27.52
CA ASP A 673 -15.71 -9.36 -27.04
C ASP A 673 -14.53 -8.82 -27.86
N PHE A 674 -13.64 -8.10 -27.17
CA PHE A 674 -12.52 -7.39 -27.78
C PHE A 674 -11.31 -8.29 -28.10
N GLU A 675 -11.35 -9.56 -27.71
CA GLU A 675 -10.38 -10.58 -28.14
C GLU A 675 -10.74 -11.18 -29.52
N THR A 676 -11.91 -10.81 -30.04
CA THR A 676 -12.42 -11.22 -31.36
C THR A 676 -12.63 -10.01 -32.28
N SER A 677 -12.96 -10.25 -33.55
CA SER A 677 -13.27 -9.16 -34.48
C SER A 677 -14.48 -8.36 -33.99
N LEU A 678 -14.36 -7.03 -34.02
CA LEU A 678 -15.43 -6.13 -33.58
C LEU A 678 -16.63 -6.21 -34.53
N PRO A 679 -17.87 -6.21 -34.01
CA PRO A 679 -19.09 -6.37 -34.81
C PRO A 679 -19.51 -5.08 -35.53
N PHE A 680 -18.54 -4.36 -36.11
CA PHE A 680 -18.74 -3.10 -36.82
C PHE A 680 -18.13 -3.16 -38.21
N ALA A 681 -18.73 -2.44 -39.15
CA ALA A 681 -18.20 -2.31 -40.50
C ALA A 681 -16.90 -1.48 -40.51
N ASP A 682 -16.13 -1.63 -41.57
CA ASP A 682 -14.95 -0.81 -41.82
C ASP A 682 -15.36 0.67 -41.97
N ASP A 683 -14.47 1.59 -41.61
CA ASP A 683 -14.67 3.05 -41.79
C ASP A 683 -16.00 3.59 -41.23
N SER A 684 -16.51 2.97 -40.15
CA SER A 684 -17.83 3.29 -39.61
C SER A 684 -17.84 4.36 -38.53
N PHE A 685 -16.69 4.73 -37.97
CA PHE A 685 -16.55 5.70 -36.88
C PHE A 685 -15.56 6.82 -37.19
N ASP A 686 -15.86 8.03 -36.73
CA ASP A 686 -14.95 9.18 -36.82
C ASP A 686 -13.98 9.24 -35.63
N ARG A 687 -14.42 8.70 -34.48
CA ARG A 687 -13.71 8.74 -33.20
C ARG A 687 -13.82 7.42 -32.47
N VAL A 688 -12.75 7.03 -31.79
CA VAL A 688 -12.74 5.90 -30.87
C VAL A 688 -12.16 6.36 -29.53
N MET A 689 -12.86 6.03 -28.45
CA MET A 689 -12.36 6.06 -27.08
C MET A 689 -12.10 4.61 -26.65
N ALA A 690 -10.94 4.36 -26.05
CA ALA A 690 -10.60 3.08 -25.43
C ALA A 690 -9.89 3.37 -24.10
N SER A 691 -10.68 3.71 -23.07
CA SER A 691 -10.15 4.15 -21.79
C SER A 691 -9.84 2.94 -20.89
N LEU A 692 -8.58 2.80 -20.46
CA LEU A 692 -8.04 1.72 -19.61
C LEU A 692 -8.24 0.28 -20.12
N LEU A 693 -8.94 0.05 -21.23
CA LEU A 693 -9.30 -1.27 -21.74
C LEU A 693 -8.10 -2.13 -22.19
N ILE A 694 -7.15 -1.52 -22.91
CA ILE A 694 -6.11 -2.28 -23.64
C ILE A 694 -5.18 -3.09 -22.74
N ALA A 695 -5.09 -2.73 -21.46
CA ALA A 695 -4.33 -3.46 -20.47
C ALA A 695 -4.89 -4.85 -20.20
N TYR A 696 -6.17 -5.06 -20.46
CA TYR A 696 -6.91 -6.24 -20.02
C TYR A 696 -7.13 -7.27 -21.13
N LEU A 697 -6.48 -7.05 -22.29
CA LEU A 697 -6.54 -7.93 -23.44
C LEU A 697 -5.21 -8.67 -23.61
N SER A 698 -5.32 -9.95 -23.93
CA SER A 698 -4.21 -10.85 -24.25
C SER A 698 -3.37 -10.31 -25.40
N HIS A 699 -4.02 -9.66 -26.37
CA HIS A 699 -3.39 -9.14 -27.58
C HIS A 699 -3.82 -7.71 -27.91
N GLY A 700 -3.28 -6.73 -27.18
CA GLY A 700 -3.56 -5.29 -27.42
C GLY A 700 -3.30 -4.82 -28.86
N SER A 701 -2.34 -5.43 -29.58
CA SER A 701 -2.11 -5.11 -31.00
C SER A 701 -3.26 -5.54 -31.92
N SER A 702 -3.99 -6.61 -31.58
CA SER A 702 -5.19 -7.02 -32.30
C SER A 702 -6.31 -6.01 -32.13
N LEU A 703 -6.49 -5.48 -30.92
CA LEU A 703 -7.45 -4.38 -30.68
C LEU A 703 -7.10 -3.16 -31.53
N VAL A 704 -5.84 -2.72 -31.55
CA VAL A 704 -5.43 -1.54 -32.32
C VAL A 704 -5.66 -1.74 -33.83
N ARG A 705 -5.43 -2.95 -34.36
CA ARG A 705 -5.77 -3.30 -35.75
C ARG A 705 -7.26 -3.21 -36.04
N GLU A 706 -8.10 -3.70 -35.13
CA GLU A 706 -9.56 -3.59 -35.27
C GLU A 706 -10.03 -2.13 -35.15
N ILE A 707 -9.44 -1.34 -34.23
CA ILE A 707 -9.70 0.10 -34.12
C ILE A 707 -9.35 0.82 -35.43
N ARG A 708 -8.19 0.50 -36.03
CA ARG A 708 -7.80 1.02 -37.34
C ARG A 708 -8.85 0.68 -38.41
N ARG A 709 -9.34 -0.56 -38.43
CA ARG A 709 -10.32 -1.02 -39.43
C ARG A 709 -11.64 -0.26 -39.34
N VAL A 710 -12.15 -0.02 -38.13
CA VAL A 710 -13.46 0.63 -37.93
C VAL A 710 -13.39 2.15 -37.94
N LEU A 711 -12.20 2.74 -37.80
CA LEU A 711 -11.97 4.18 -37.92
C LEU A 711 -11.88 4.59 -39.37
N ARG A 712 -12.63 5.65 -39.73
CA ARG A 712 -12.47 6.33 -41.02
C ARG A 712 -11.04 6.86 -41.21
N PRO A 713 -10.60 7.07 -42.46
CA PRO A 713 -9.35 7.79 -42.72
C PRO A 713 -9.34 9.14 -42.01
N LYS A 714 -8.21 9.49 -41.37
CA LYS A 714 -8.07 10.69 -40.51
C LYS A 714 -8.97 10.70 -39.26
N GLY A 715 -9.59 9.56 -38.95
CA GLY A 715 -10.29 9.32 -37.69
C GLY A 715 -9.34 9.38 -36.50
N ARG A 716 -9.87 9.62 -35.31
CA ARG A 716 -9.07 9.91 -34.12
C ARG A 716 -9.36 8.94 -32.98
N LEU A 717 -8.29 8.50 -32.33
CA LEU A 717 -8.28 7.58 -31.21
C LEU A 717 -7.79 8.29 -29.95
N VAL A 718 -8.47 8.09 -28.83
CA VAL A 718 -7.91 8.29 -27.49
C VAL A 718 -7.84 6.94 -26.81
N LEU A 719 -6.64 6.55 -26.39
CA LEU A 719 -6.33 5.26 -25.81
C LEU A 719 -5.64 5.47 -24.46
N SER A 720 -6.04 4.74 -23.44
CA SER A 720 -5.34 4.75 -22.15
C SER A 720 -5.15 3.36 -21.56
N SER A 721 -4.20 3.27 -20.64
CA SER A 721 -3.82 2.06 -19.90
C SER A 721 -3.39 2.47 -18.50
N PRO A 722 -3.62 1.64 -17.46
CA PRO A 722 -2.84 1.75 -16.24
C PRO A 722 -1.34 1.74 -16.55
N ARG A 723 -0.58 2.52 -15.79
CA ARG A 723 0.89 2.57 -15.87
C ARG A 723 1.51 1.32 -15.27
N ARG A 724 2.76 1.05 -15.63
CA ARG A 724 3.55 0.04 -14.94
C ARG A 724 3.60 0.36 -13.45
N ASP A 725 3.42 -0.66 -12.64
CA ASP A 725 3.40 -0.57 -11.19
C ASP A 725 2.33 0.39 -10.62
N ALA A 726 1.28 0.67 -11.39
CA ALA A 726 0.16 1.47 -10.90
C ALA A 726 -0.47 0.84 -9.64
N ASP A 727 -0.61 1.65 -8.60
CA ASP A 727 -1.33 1.32 -7.38
C ASP A 727 -2.68 2.04 -7.40
N LEU A 728 -3.64 1.45 -8.11
CA LEU A 728 -4.99 2.01 -8.16
C LEU A 728 -5.62 2.11 -6.77
N SER A 729 -5.22 1.26 -5.80
CA SER A 729 -5.72 1.31 -4.41
C SER A 729 -5.55 2.68 -3.74
N SER A 730 -4.49 3.42 -4.11
CA SER A 730 -4.20 4.76 -3.60
C SER A 730 -5.30 5.77 -3.93
N LEU A 731 -5.84 5.74 -5.16
CA LEU A 731 -6.93 6.61 -5.60
C LEU A 731 -8.18 6.41 -4.74
N TYR A 732 -8.43 5.16 -4.34
CA TYR A 732 -9.56 4.81 -3.49
C TYR A 732 -9.33 5.20 -2.05
N ARG A 733 -8.13 5.02 -1.50
CA ARG A 733 -7.85 5.47 -0.13
C ARG A 733 -8.07 6.96 0.03
N GLU A 734 -7.64 7.76 -0.95
CA GLU A 734 -7.88 9.20 -0.98
C GLU A 734 -9.38 9.52 -1.08
N THR A 735 -10.11 8.73 -1.87
CA THR A 735 -11.57 8.85 -2.01
C THR A 735 -12.31 8.49 -0.72
N ILE A 736 -11.92 7.40 -0.07
CA ILE A 736 -12.47 6.93 1.21
C ILE A 736 -12.23 7.97 2.30
N ALA A 737 -11.04 8.58 2.32
CA ALA A 737 -10.72 9.64 3.27
C ALA A 737 -11.56 10.92 3.07
N THR A 738 -12.22 11.07 1.92
CA THR A 738 -12.89 12.33 1.53
C THR A 738 -14.41 12.21 1.32
N LEU A 739 -14.96 11.01 1.14
CA LEU A 739 -16.40 10.79 0.91
C LEU A 739 -17.08 10.13 2.11
N SER A 740 -18.23 10.67 2.49
CA SER A 740 -19.16 10.06 3.45
C SER A 740 -20.19 9.15 2.77
N ALA A 741 -20.87 8.31 3.56
CA ALA A 741 -21.98 7.51 3.05
C ALA A 741 -23.11 8.37 2.45
N SER A 742 -23.35 9.57 3.00
CA SER A 742 -24.29 10.55 2.45
C SER A 742 -23.85 11.12 1.10
N ASP A 743 -22.55 11.41 0.93
CA ASP A 743 -22.03 11.92 -0.34
C ASP A 743 -22.22 10.87 -1.45
N LEU A 744 -22.00 9.59 -1.13
CA LEU A 744 -22.23 8.51 -2.09
C LEU A 744 -23.72 8.27 -2.37
N ALA A 745 -24.59 8.40 -1.36
CA ALA A 745 -26.03 8.34 -1.56
C ALA A 745 -26.51 9.42 -2.55
N GLU A 746 -25.93 10.62 -2.45
CA GLU A 746 -26.20 11.73 -3.36
C GLU A 746 -25.62 11.48 -4.77
N ILE A 747 -24.40 10.96 -4.88
CA ILE A 747 -23.69 10.79 -6.17
C ILE A 747 -24.19 9.56 -6.94
N LEU A 748 -24.43 8.44 -6.25
CA LEU A 748 -24.69 7.13 -6.86
C LEU A 748 -26.15 6.69 -6.75
N GLY A 749 -26.93 7.31 -5.86
CA GLY A 749 -28.30 6.90 -5.55
C GLY A 749 -28.36 5.60 -4.74
N GLY A 750 -29.23 5.54 -3.73
CA GLY A 750 -29.44 4.36 -2.89
C GLY A 750 -29.00 4.54 -1.44
N ASP A 751 -29.23 3.50 -0.62
CA ASP A 751 -28.86 3.48 0.80
C ASP A 751 -27.53 2.70 0.99
N PHE A 752 -26.51 3.37 1.53
CA PHE A 752 -25.15 2.84 1.71
C PHE A 752 -24.84 2.51 3.18
N GLN A 753 -25.76 1.83 3.88
CA GLN A 753 -25.54 1.43 5.29
C GLN A 753 -24.32 0.52 5.51
N ASN A 754 -23.82 -0.14 4.47
CA ASN A 754 -22.65 -1.02 4.51
C ASN A 754 -21.44 -0.42 3.77
N PHE A 755 -21.21 0.89 3.89
CA PHE A 755 -20.15 1.60 3.16
C PHE A 755 -18.76 0.94 3.32
N ASP A 756 -18.40 0.50 4.52
CA ASP A 756 -17.09 -0.12 4.79
C ASP A 756 -16.89 -1.45 4.03
N GLU A 757 -17.97 -2.20 3.82
CA GLU A 757 -17.93 -3.44 3.03
C GLU A 757 -17.75 -3.15 1.54
N VAL A 758 -18.44 -2.13 1.03
CA VAL A 758 -18.26 -1.64 -0.34
C VAL A 758 -16.81 -1.21 -0.58
N GLN A 759 -16.23 -0.44 0.34
CA GLN A 759 -14.84 0.01 0.27
C GLN A 759 -13.86 -1.16 0.22
N ARG A 760 -14.02 -2.13 1.14
CA ARG A 760 -13.16 -3.31 1.24
C ARG A 760 -13.24 -4.17 -0.02
N ASN A 761 -14.46 -4.43 -0.50
CA ASN A 761 -14.66 -5.20 -1.72
C ASN A 761 -13.94 -4.55 -2.90
N TYR A 762 -14.01 -3.23 -3.03
CA TYR A 762 -13.33 -2.54 -4.10
C TYR A 762 -11.80 -2.62 -4.00
N LEU A 763 -11.23 -2.36 -2.82
CA LEU A 763 -9.78 -2.46 -2.59
C LEU A 763 -9.26 -3.86 -2.93
N ASN A 764 -10.03 -4.90 -2.63
CA ASN A 764 -9.71 -6.27 -2.97
C ASN A 764 -9.74 -6.50 -4.49
N GLU A 765 -10.76 -6.02 -5.20
CA GLU A 765 -10.81 -6.14 -6.66
C GLU A 765 -9.70 -5.33 -7.35
N ALA A 766 -9.28 -4.19 -6.79
CA ALA A 766 -8.12 -3.44 -7.27
C ALA A 766 -6.80 -4.22 -7.07
N ALA A 767 -6.63 -4.93 -5.94
CA ALA A 767 -5.48 -5.79 -5.72
C ALA A 767 -5.43 -6.97 -6.71
N ARG A 768 -6.61 -7.52 -7.07
CA ARG A 768 -6.74 -8.59 -8.08
C ARG A 768 -6.32 -8.14 -9.48
N LEU A 769 -6.47 -6.87 -9.85
CA LEU A 769 -5.89 -6.34 -11.10
C LEU A 769 -4.38 -6.55 -11.15
N VAL A 770 -3.69 -6.24 -10.05
CA VAL A 770 -2.22 -6.40 -9.95
C VAL A 770 -1.85 -7.89 -9.99
N GLU A 771 -2.62 -8.76 -9.34
CA GLU A 771 -2.44 -10.22 -9.45
C GLU A 771 -2.54 -10.72 -10.89
N TYR A 772 -3.56 -10.29 -11.64
CA TYR A 772 -3.71 -10.69 -13.03
C TYR A 772 -2.60 -10.16 -13.93
N GLU A 773 -2.10 -8.97 -13.66
CA GLU A 773 -0.95 -8.43 -14.35
C GLU A 773 0.33 -9.23 -14.08
N GLU A 774 0.61 -9.57 -12.83
CA GLU A 774 1.76 -10.42 -12.45
C GLU A 774 1.70 -11.81 -13.05
N ALA A 775 0.50 -12.41 -13.09
CA ALA A 775 0.27 -13.69 -13.75
C ALA A 775 0.40 -13.60 -15.29
N GLY A 776 0.55 -12.39 -15.85
CA GLY A 776 0.70 -12.14 -17.28
C GLY A 776 -0.62 -12.16 -18.06
N HIS A 777 -1.76 -12.09 -17.36
CA HIS A 777 -3.07 -11.94 -17.99
C HIS A 777 -3.32 -10.49 -18.42
N PHE A 778 -2.86 -9.52 -17.63
CA PHE A 778 -2.93 -8.09 -17.94
C PHE A 778 -1.56 -7.50 -18.24
N VAL A 779 -1.52 -6.43 -19.03
CA VAL A 779 -0.28 -5.77 -19.44
C VAL A 779 -0.44 -4.26 -19.29
N PHE A 780 0.13 -3.72 -18.23
CA PHE A 780 0.18 -2.27 -17.98
C PHE A 780 1.30 -1.63 -18.79
N ARG A 781 1.10 -0.38 -19.22
CA ARG A 781 1.95 0.27 -20.22
C ARG A 781 2.20 1.73 -19.88
N ASP A 782 3.46 2.14 -19.98
CA ASP A 782 3.82 3.56 -19.97
C ASP A 782 3.54 4.22 -21.34
N PRO A 783 3.50 5.56 -21.42
CA PRO A 783 3.05 6.24 -22.63
C PRO A 783 3.86 5.87 -23.88
N ASP A 784 5.18 5.75 -23.77
CA ASP A 784 6.08 5.37 -24.88
C ASP A 784 5.75 3.99 -25.48
N GLU A 785 5.22 3.05 -24.69
CA GLU A 785 4.82 1.72 -25.16
C GLU A 785 3.50 1.79 -25.94
N LEU A 786 2.55 2.62 -25.49
CA LEU A 786 1.30 2.89 -26.20
C LEU A 786 1.56 3.64 -27.52
N GLU A 787 2.42 4.64 -27.51
CA GLU A 787 2.80 5.38 -28.72
C GLU A 787 3.34 4.47 -29.81
N ARG A 788 4.31 3.61 -29.45
CA ARG A 788 4.90 2.64 -30.38
C ARG A 788 3.86 1.72 -30.97
N LEU A 789 2.96 1.19 -30.13
CA LEU A 789 1.88 0.32 -30.58
C LEU A 789 0.97 1.00 -31.62
N LEU A 790 0.68 2.29 -31.44
CA LEU A 790 -0.13 3.06 -32.38
C LEU A 790 0.64 3.41 -33.66
N VAL A 791 1.90 3.82 -33.55
CA VAL A 791 2.75 4.17 -34.71
C VAL A 791 2.95 2.97 -35.63
N ASP A 792 3.18 1.78 -35.06
CA ASP A 792 3.35 0.53 -35.81
C ASP A 792 2.10 0.17 -36.63
N GLU A 793 0.91 0.61 -36.18
CA GLU A 793 -0.37 0.41 -36.86
C GLU A 793 -0.79 1.64 -37.70
N GLY A 794 0.14 2.55 -37.98
CA GLY A 794 -0.05 3.66 -38.91
C GLY A 794 -0.83 4.85 -38.35
N PHE A 795 -0.85 5.03 -37.03
CA PHE A 795 -1.34 6.25 -36.40
C PHE A 795 -0.24 7.31 -36.28
N GLU A 796 -0.66 8.57 -36.20
CA GLU A 796 0.17 9.72 -35.86
C GLU A 796 -0.22 10.23 -34.47
N VAL A 797 0.72 10.14 -33.53
CA VAL A 797 0.51 10.56 -32.13
C VAL A 797 0.44 12.08 -32.06
N SER A 798 -0.61 12.60 -31.42
CA SER A 798 -0.85 14.04 -31.25
C SER A 798 -0.75 14.51 -29.80
N ALA A 799 -0.85 13.60 -28.83
CA ALA A 799 -0.58 13.85 -27.42
C ALA A 799 -0.25 12.52 -26.73
N SER A 800 0.63 12.58 -25.74
CA SER A 800 1.05 11.44 -24.93
C SER A 800 1.51 11.95 -23.56
N TYR A 801 0.90 11.45 -22.49
CA TYR A 801 1.10 11.96 -21.14
C TYR A 801 0.59 10.96 -20.09
N VAL A 802 0.90 11.24 -18.82
CA VAL A 802 0.42 10.49 -17.66
C VAL A 802 -0.64 11.30 -16.91
N SER A 803 -1.63 10.63 -16.33
CA SER A 803 -2.77 11.24 -15.64
C SER A 803 -3.36 10.26 -14.60
N LEU A 804 -4.57 10.54 -14.11
CA LEU A 804 -5.33 9.77 -13.10
C LEU A 804 -4.66 9.75 -11.72
N GLY A 805 -4.98 10.76 -10.90
CA GLY A 805 -4.50 10.90 -9.52
C GLY A 805 -3.10 11.49 -9.38
N ASN A 806 -2.59 11.53 -8.14
CA ASN A 806 -1.25 12.00 -7.81
C ASN A 806 -0.59 11.08 -6.76
N PRO A 807 0.46 10.29 -7.12
CA PRO A 807 1.10 10.24 -8.43
C PRO A 807 0.17 9.69 -9.53
N PRO A 808 0.43 9.99 -10.81
CA PRO A 808 -0.43 9.59 -11.92
C PRO A 808 -0.37 8.08 -12.17
N GLN A 809 -1.54 7.44 -12.23
CA GLN A 809 -1.72 5.99 -12.34
C GLN A 809 -2.02 5.48 -13.76
N ALA A 810 -2.27 6.37 -14.72
CA ALA A 810 -2.62 5.99 -16.09
C ALA A 810 -1.80 6.72 -17.15
N SER A 811 -1.53 6.03 -18.25
CA SER A 811 -0.97 6.57 -19.50
C SER A 811 -2.11 6.89 -20.46
N VAL A 812 -2.04 8.04 -21.12
CA VAL A 812 -3.02 8.46 -22.15
C VAL A 812 -2.27 8.83 -23.43
N VAL A 813 -2.74 8.30 -24.57
CA VAL A 813 -2.24 8.65 -25.89
C VAL A 813 -3.41 9.00 -26.80
N ALA A 814 -3.33 10.16 -27.45
CA ALA A 814 -4.29 10.61 -28.44
C ALA A 814 -3.63 10.63 -29.82
N ALA A 815 -4.19 9.92 -30.79
CA ALA A 815 -3.60 9.75 -32.11
C ALA A 815 -4.64 9.91 -33.24
N THR A 816 -4.16 10.16 -34.45
CA THR A 816 -4.98 10.26 -35.67
C THR A 816 -4.53 9.21 -36.67
N LEU A 817 -5.46 8.50 -37.31
CA LEU A 817 -5.15 7.53 -38.35
C LEU A 817 -4.60 8.25 -39.59
N LYS A 818 -3.47 7.80 -40.13
CA LYS A 818 -2.93 8.35 -41.39
C LYS A 818 -3.91 8.10 -42.54
N ALA A 819 -3.90 9.03 -43.51
CA ALA A 819 -4.81 9.02 -44.65
C ALA A 819 -4.64 7.78 -45.55
#